data_AF-A0A060X952-F1
#
_entry.id   AF-A0A060X952-F1
#
_cell.length_a   1.000
_cell.length_b   1.000
_cell.length_c   1.000
_cell.angle_alpha   90.00
_cell.angle_beta   90.00
_cell.angle_gamma   90.00
#
_symmetry.space_group_name_H-M   'P 1'
#
loop_
_entity.id
_entity.type
_entity.pdbx_description
1 polymer ?
#
loop_
_entity_poly.entity_id
_entity_poly.type
_entity_poly.pdbx_seq_one_letter_code
_entity_poly.pdbx_strand_id
1 'polypeptide(L)'
;MWKVVWATLLLLATVCAQRGYAKETKGAPKVGHVSVVIVGGTGDLAKKYLWQGFFHLYANQVSSGYSFSFYGGGLLPKDKATPFLFEALKGVVCPRELSVERCALVKEQFLKLAEYWQLKTSEDYQALGKHLTEQLTQEGIVEAGRLFYLSVPAFAYADIAERINNSCRPTDGAWLRVVLEKPFGHDFSSAQLLSTQLGTSLKDEEMYRIDHYLGKQVVSKILPFRRENSKHLDPIWNKHHIERVEIVLKETLDARGRIPFYDQYGVIRDVIQNHLTEVMTLLTMGLPANLSDVKEVLRNKLKIFSALQHLDRNCATIGQYQNYNLEVQEELNKTKEYYSLTPTFAGIMVHIDIAQYEKMPIILTSGKMLDERLGYARILFKNDIFCVQSHNSVHCKPKQIVFYFGHGTLQYPAILVSKNLFKPDLMDTEWKEITEHKDVSVLGMPISDYYVLTPTVQREAYAELISHIFQGRKDSFISTENLLASWGFWTPLLHGLAKTSPRLYPGGADNGNMLDFKLLGREVTFANEAVVMIPQDHMGGSGAESFQVMQGKYRSAEMVSAWPEELIVRLAADLQASAEKAVREGGRFHLALSGGSSPLALFQRLARHHYSFPWRDTHVWMVDERCVPLTELDSNFRTLHDHLLQHVKMPYFNIHPMPVQMNQRLCVEEDSGALLYERDINQLVNASSFHFVLLGVGYDGHTASLFPGSKLDAHGDSLVALTESPAKPHQRMSLTLRAINQAQKVGVLVMGKSKHELVTQLSRVKDNPNKWPITGVRPTSGRLVWYIDYDALLG
;
A
#
# COMPACT_ATOMS: atom_id res chain seq x y z
N MET A 1 -4.85 53.98 40.30
CA MET A 1 -4.67 53.68 41.75
C MET A 1 -5.67 52.64 42.27
N TRP A 2 -6.07 51.67 41.43
CA TRP A 2 -7.08 50.62 41.69
C TRP A 2 -6.56 49.21 41.34
N LYS A 3 -5.23 49.01 41.39
CA LYS A 3 -4.57 47.71 41.11
C LYS A 3 -3.80 47.12 42.29
N VAL A 4 -3.78 47.80 43.45
CA VAL A 4 -3.01 47.37 44.64
C VAL A 4 -3.90 46.75 45.74
N VAL A 5 -5.22 46.91 45.64
CA VAL A 5 -6.17 46.43 46.68
C VAL A 5 -6.63 44.98 46.46
N TRP A 6 -6.44 44.41 45.26
CA TRP A 6 -6.85 43.02 44.97
C TRP A 6 -5.76 41.97 45.28
N ALA A 7 -4.48 42.36 45.31
CA ALA A 7 -3.38 41.45 45.65
C ALA A 7 -3.37 41.07 47.15
N THR A 8 -3.92 41.92 48.01
CA THR A 8 -4.01 41.69 49.46
C THR A 8 -5.25 40.88 49.89
N LEU A 9 -6.31 40.80 49.06
CA LEU A 9 -7.51 40.01 49.41
C LEU A 9 -7.39 38.51 49.11
N LEU A 10 -6.57 38.08 48.14
CA LEU A 10 -6.32 36.66 47.87
C LEU A 10 -5.38 35.99 48.90
N LEU A 11 -4.59 36.78 49.64
CA LEU A 11 -3.72 36.30 50.72
C LEU A 11 -4.40 36.26 52.11
N LEU A 12 -5.57 36.90 52.28
CA LEU A 12 -6.29 36.96 53.55
C LEU A 12 -7.51 36.02 53.62
N ALA A 13 -8.07 35.59 52.47
CA ALA A 13 -9.17 34.61 52.45
C ALA A 13 -8.70 33.15 52.63
N THR A 14 -7.39 32.88 52.58
CA THR A 14 -6.79 31.56 52.82
C THR A 14 -6.34 31.33 54.26
N VAL A 15 -6.38 32.35 55.13
CA VAL A 15 -5.87 32.26 56.52
C VAL A 15 -6.97 32.01 57.58
N CYS A 16 -8.26 32.06 57.24
CA CYS A 16 -9.35 31.90 58.23
C CYS A 16 -10.23 30.64 58.09
N ALA A 17 -9.88 29.64 57.28
CA ALA A 17 -10.68 28.42 57.13
C ALA A 17 -9.91 27.10 57.36
N GLN A 18 -8.83 27.12 58.15
CA GLN A 18 -8.18 25.89 58.66
C GLN A 18 -7.72 26.08 60.11
N ARG A 19 -8.69 26.04 61.04
CA ARG A 19 -8.44 25.66 62.44
C ARG A 19 -9.14 24.33 62.68
N GLY A 20 -8.43 23.25 62.38
CA GLY A 20 -8.90 21.88 62.60
C GLY A 20 -7.79 20.89 62.23
N TYR A 21 -6.96 20.56 63.23
CA TYR A 21 -6.03 19.42 63.32
C TYR A 21 -5.65 18.71 62.01
N ALA A 22 -4.49 19.06 61.44
CA ALA A 22 -3.72 18.16 60.58
C ALA A 22 -2.22 18.45 60.71
N LYS A 23 -1.47 17.38 60.94
CA LYS A 23 -0.02 17.28 61.17
C LYS A 23 0.76 17.87 59.99
N GLU A 24 1.73 18.74 60.27
CA GLU A 24 2.71 19.22 59.28
C GLU A 24 3.47 18.06 58.63
N THR A 25 3.17 17.75 57.37
CA THR A 25 4.06 16.99 56.50
C THR A 25 4.96 17.97 55.76
N LYS A 26 6.27 17.94 56.08
CA LYS A 26 7.33 18.66 55.37
C LYS A 26 7.19 18.50 53.85
N GLY A 27 7.14 19.62 53.14
CA GLY A 27 7.03 19.66 51.68
C GLY A 27 8.16 18.89 50.98
N ALA A 28 7.80 18.09 49.97
CA ALA A 28 8.77 17.41 49.13
C ALA A 28 9.71 18.43 48.45
N PRO A 29 11.01 18.11 48.27
CA PRO A 29 11.93 19.00 47.57
C PRO A 29 11.46 19.20 46.12
N LYS A 30 11.35 20.45 45.66
CA LYS A 30 11.04 20.78 44.26
C LYS A 30 12.16 20.24 43.36
N VAL A 31 11.82 19.34 42.44
CA VAL A 31 12.79 18.62 41.60
C VAL A 31 13.24 19.46 40.37
N GLY A 32 12.53 20.56 40.08
CA GLY A 32 12.84 21.57 39.06
C GLY A 32 11.70 21.77 38.06
N HIS A 33 11.85 22.73 37.14
CA HIS A 33 10.85 23.10 36.13
C HIS A 33 11.19 22.54 34.74
N VAL A 34 10.19 22.06 34.03
CA VAL A 34 10.34 21.57 32.65
C VAL A 34 9.45 22.37 31.69
N SER A 35 10.07 23.00 30.70
CA SER A 35 9.35 23.68 29.62
C SER A 35 9.20 22.74 28.43
N VAL A 36 7.96 22.53 27.98
CA VAL A 36 7.61 21.66 26.85
C VAL A 36 7.11 22.51 25.70
N VAL A 37 7.75 22.41 24.54
CA VAL A 37 7.39 23.15 23.33
C VAL A 37 7.05 22.15 22.23
N ILE A 38 5.80 22.16 21.75
CA ILE A 38 5.35 21.33 20.63
C ILE A 38 5.33 22.19 19.37
N VAL A 39 6.38 22.10 18.56
CA VAL A 39 6.44 22.78 17.25
C VAL A 39 5.51 22.04 16.29
N GLY A 40 4.54 22.74 15.69
CA GLY A 40 3.39 22.13 15.03
C GLY A 40 2.25 21.77 16.00
N GLY A 41 2.13 22.43 17.15
CA GLY A 41 1.20 22.09 18.24
C GLY A 41 -0.29 22.15 17.89
N THR A 42 -0.67 22.71 16.75
CA THR A 42 -2.06 22.74 16.23
C THR A 42 -2.31 21.72 15.10
N GLY A 43 -1.30 20.94 14.72
CA GLY A 43 -1.39 19.90 13.69
C GLY A 43 -2.10 18.63 14.17
N ASP A 44 -2.35 17.71 13.22
CA ASP A 44 -3.17 16.52 13.47
C ASP A 44 -2.54 15.55 14.47
N LEU A 45 -1.22 15.32 14.37
CA LEU A 45 -0.50 14.45 15.31
C LEU A 45 -0.57 15.02 16.73
N ALA A 46 -0.37 16.34 16.88
CA ALA A 46 -0.44 17.00 18.17
C ALA A 46 -1.82 16.86 18.83
N LYS A 47 -2.88 17.12 18.06
CA LYS A 47 -4.28 16.99 18.49
C LYS A 47 -4.63 15.54 18.87
N LYS A 48 -4.20 14.57 18.06
CA LYS A 48 -4.61 13.18 18.22
C LYS A 48 -3.85 12.44 19.32
N TYR A 49 -2.58 12.76 19.55
CA TYR A 49 -1.72 11.98 20.45
C TYR A 49 -0.86 12.81 21.41
N LEU A 50 -0.20 13.87 20.94
CA LEU A 50 0.85 14.51 21.75
C LEU A 50 0.29 15.25 22.97
N TRP A 51 -0.76 16.05 22.81
CA TRP A 51 -1.38 16.75 23.95
C TRP A 51 -1.93 15.77 24.99
N GLN A 52 -2.49 14.64 24.54
CA GLN A 52 -2.95 13.57 25.41
C GLN A 52 -1.78 12.94 26.19
N GLY A 53 -0.67 12.64 25.52
CA GLY A 53 0.52 12.06 26.16
C GLY A 53 1.23 13.02 27.13
N PHE A 54 1.33 14.31 26.78
CA PHE A 54 1.88 15.32 27.67
C PHE A 54 0.96 15.62 28.86
N PHE A 55 -0.37 15.55 28.68
CA PHE A 55 -1.30 15.63 29.79
C PHE A 55 -1.14 14.44 30.76
N HIS A 56 -0.95 13.23 30.24
CA HIS A 56 -0.63 12.05 31.06
C HIS A 56 0.68 12.21 31.82
N LEU A 57 1.74 12.71 31.16
CA LEU A 57 3.00 13.02 31.81
C LEU A 57 2.81 14.03 32.95
N TYR A 58 2.12 15.13 32.68
CA TYR A 58 1.84 16.17 33.67
C TYR A 58 1.08 15.61 34.89
N ALA A 59 0.00 14.87 34.64
CA ALA A 59 -0.83 14.30 35.69
C ALA A 59 -0.06 13.34 36.61
N ASN A 60 0.90 12.60 36.05
CA ASN A 60 1.74 11.67 36.80
C ASN A 60 2.86 12.36 37.58
N GLN A 61 3.49 13.41 37.00
CA GLN A 61 4.70 14.02 37.57
C GLN A 61 4.43 15.25 38.46
N VAL A 62 3.27 15.88 38.35
CA VAL A 62 2.94 17.07 39.17
C VAL A 62 2.94 16.75 40.67
N SER A 63 2.53 15.53 41.04
CA SER A 63 2.54 15.06 42.43
C SER A 63 3.95 14.73 42.93
N SER A 64 4.91 14.58 42.02
CA SER A 64 6.31 14.23 42.30
C SER A 64 7.22 15.45 42.48
N GLY A 65 6.67 16.68 42.48
CA GLY A 65 7.40 17.91 42.78
C GLY A 65 8.01 18.63 41.56
N TYR A 66 7.69 18.19 40.34
CA TYR A 66 8.01 18.92 39.11
C TYR A 66 6.97 20.00 38.81
N SER A 67 7.42 21.13 38.25
CA SER A 67 6.55 22.14 37.62
C SER A 67 6.75 22.16 36.11
N PHE A 68 5.73 22.60 35.37
CA PHE A 68 5.72 22.55 33.91
C PHE A 68 5.13 23.82 33.30
N SER A 69 5.61 24.16 32.10
CA SER A 69 4.97 25.09 31.18
C SER A 69 4.89 24.45 29.80
N PHE A 70 3.76 24.64 29.11
CA PHE A 70 3.50 24.02 27.81
C PHE A 70 3.29 25.08 26.74
N TYR A 71 3.93 24.91 25.59
CA TYR A 71 3.85 25.86 24.48
C TYR A 71 3.46 25.14 23.19
N GLY A 72 2.29 25.47 22.64
CA GLY A 72 1.93 25.11 21.28
C GLY A 72 2.60 26.06 20.30
N GLY A 73 3.56 25.57 19.52
CA GLY A 73 4.32 26.33 18.54
C GLY A 73 3.78 26.18 17.13
N GLY A 74 3.73 27.24 16.32
CA GLY A 74 3.34 27.13 14.91
C GLY A 74 3.55 28.41 14.11
N LEU A 75 3.24 28.37 12.81
CA LEU A 75 3.48 29.49 11.89
C LEU A 75 2.43 30.61 12.02
N LEU A 76 1.23 30.28 12.49
CA LEU A 76 0.12 31.23 12.60
C LEU A 76 0.38 32.25 13.72
N PRO A 77 -0.10 33.50 13.57
CA PRO A 77 -0.15 34.49 14.65
C PRO A 77 -0.92 33.97 15.89
N LYS A 78 -0.52 34.43 17.08
CA LYS A 78 -1.03 33.95 18.38
C LYS A 78 -2.54 34.07 18.51
N ASP A 79 -3.13 35.18 18.09
CA ASP A 79 -4.57 35.45 18.13
C ASP A 79 -5.38 34.43 17.31
N LYS A 80 -4.89 34.04 16.13
CA LYS A 80 -5.55 33.07 15.26
C LYS A 80 -5.39 31.63 15.72
N ALA A 81 -4.26 31.31 16.35
CA ALA A 81 -3.91 29.94 16.69
C ALA A 81 -4.39 29.48 18.08
N THR A 82 -4.53 30.43 19.02
CA THR A 82 -4.96 30.15 20.39
C THR A 82 -6.29 29.37 20.47
N PRO A 83 -7.34 29.69 19.66
CA PRO A 83 -8.58 28.90 19.66
C PRO A 83 -8.37 27.44 19.25
N PHE A 84 -7.50 27.18 18.25
CA PHE A 84 -7.22 25.80 17.82
C PHE A 84 -6.44 25.01 18.87
N LEU A 85 -5.51 25.66 19.56
CA LEU A 85 -4.80 25.05 20.69
C LEU A 85 -5.76 24.73 21.84
N PHE A 86 -6.61 25.69 22.21
CA PHE A 86 -7.59 25.51 23.29
C PHE A 86 -8.52 24.32 23.01
N GLU A 87 -9.02 24.19 21.78
CA GLU A 87 -9.88 23.06 21.41
C GLU A 87 -9.14 21.71 21.50
N ALA A 88 -7.86 21.67 21.08
CA ALA A 88 -7.03 20.47 21.20
C ALA A 88 -6.84 20.06 22.67
N LEU A 89 -6.55 21.02 23.55
CA LEU A 89 -6.34 20.79 24.98
C LEU A 89 -7.64 20.42 25.71
N LYS A 90 -8.79 20.96 25.30
CA LYS A 90 -10.09 20.59 25.86
C LYS A 90 -10.43 19.12 25.61
N GLY A 91 -9.96 18.57 24.50
CA GLY A 91 -10.17 17.18 24.09
C GLY A 91 -9.42 16.13 24.92
N VAL A 92 -8.47 16.51 25.78
CA VAL A 92 -7.68 15.53 26.55
C VAL A 92 -8.55 14.79 27.58
N VAL A 93 -8.30 13.49 27.73
CA VAL A 93 -9.02 12.59 28.62
C VAL A 93 -8.12 12.20 29.81
N CYS A 94 -8.70 12.16 31.01
CA CYS A 94 -7.95 11.78 32.20
C CYS A 94 -7.53 10.31 32.20
N PRO A 95 -6.34 10.00 32.74
CA PRO A 95 -5.98 8.65 33.15
C PRO A 95 -7.08 8.04 34.02
N ARG A 96 -7.34 6.74 33.85
CA ARG A 96 -8.40 6.03 34.58
C ARG A 96 -8.09 5.89 36.07
N GLU A 97 -6.82 6.02 36.42
CA GLU A 97 -6.27 5.90 37.76
C GLU A 97 -6.57 7.14 38.63
N LEU A 98 -7.00 8.25 38.01
CA LEU A 98 -7.33 9.49 38.74
C LEU A 98 -8.81 9.52 39.13
N SER A 99 -9.09 10.01 40.35
CA SER A 99 -10.46 10.35 40.75
C SER A 99 -11.02 11.47 39.87
N VAL A 100 -12.36 11.54 39.76
CA VAL A 100 -13.05 12.54 38.93
C VAL A 100 -12.70 13.96 39.37
N GLU A 101 -12.61 14.20 40.68
CA GLU A 101 -12.31 15.51 41.26
C GLU A 101 -10.85 15.91 40.98
N ARG A 102 -9.91 14.97 41.15
CA ARG A 102 -8.50 15.24 40.87
C ARG A 102 -8.27 15.46 39.39
N CYS A 103 -8.93 14.68 38.54
CA CYS A 103 -8.91 14.83 37.10
C CYS A 103 -9.36 16.24 36.66
N ALA A 104 -10.49 16.73 37.18
CA ALA A 104 -11.00 18.06 36.84
C ALA A 104 -10.01 19.17 37.21
N LEU A 105 -9.43 19.10 38.42
CA LEU A 105 -8.45 20.07 38.90
C LEU A 105 -7.17 20.06 38.05
N VAL A 106 -6.60 18.89 37.80
CA VAL A 106 -5.35 18.75 37.02
C VAL A 106 -5.58 19.18 35.57
N LYS A 107 -6.75 18.88 34.98
CA LYS A 107 -7.10 19.33 33.63
C LYS A 107 -7.25 20.85 33.55
N GLU A 108 -7.89 21.49 34.53
CA GLU A 108 -8.00 22.95 34.59
C GLU A 108 -6.61 23.61 34.74
N GLN A 109 -5.74 23.04 35.58
CA GLN A 109 -4.37 23.52 35.73
C GLN A 109 -3.58 23.36 34.43
N PHE A 110 -3.66 22.21 33.78
CA PHE A 110 -2.98 21.96 32.50
C PHE A 110 -3.38 22.98 31.43
N LEU A 111 -4.67 23.33 31.33
CA LEU A 111 -5.16 24.38 30.42
C LEU A 111 -4.56 25.76 30.71
N LYS A 112 -4.33 26.10 31.99
CA LYS A 112 -3.72 27.37 32.40
C LYS A 112 -2.21 27.42 32.15
N LEU A 113 -1.55 26.25 32.15
CA LEU A 113 -0.11 26.13 31.91
C LEU A 113 0.26 26.08 30.43
N ALA A 114 -0.73 25.98 29.54
CA ALA A 114 -0.53 25.83 28.11
C ALA A 114 -0.83 27.14 27.36
N GLU A 115 0.17 27.62 26.62
CA GLU A 115 0.06 28.83 25.79
C GLU A 115 0.45 28.57 24.34
N TYR A 116 -0.04 29.40 23.42
CA TYR A 116 0.44 29.40 22.04
C TYR A 116 1.57 30.41 21.84
N TRP A 117 2.61 30.00 21.10
CA TRP A 117 3.73 30.85 20.68
C TRP A 117 3.94 30.75 19.17
N GLN A 118 4.04 31.88 18.47
CA GLN A 118 4.36 31.87 17.04
C GLN A 118 5.85 31.53 16.88
N LEU A 119 6.18 30.56 16.01
CA LEU A 119 7.53 30.06 15.76
C LEU A 119 7.80 29.99 14.25
N LYS A 120 7.93 31.15 13.61
CA LYS A 120 8.15 31.28 12.17
C LYS A 120 9.56 31.80 11.83
N THR A 121 10.05 32.81 12.53
CA THR A 121 11.33 33.47 12.24
C THR A 121 12.38 33.21 13.34
N SER A 122 13.62 33.61 13.15
CA SER A 122 14.66 33.43 14.18
C SER A 122 14.37 34.32 15.40
N GLU A 123 13.80 35.50 15.17
CA GLU A 123 13.38 36.45 16.21
C GLU A 123 12.29 35.84 17.10
N ASP A 124 11.37 35.04 16.53
CA ASP A 124 10.35 34.34 17.30
C ASP A 124 10.95 33.34 18.31
N TYR A 125 11.99 32.61 17.90
CA TYR A 125 12.70 31.66 18.76
C TYR A 125 13.56 32.38 19.79
N GLN A 126 14.20 33.50 19.44
CA GLN A 126 14.90 34.37 20.38
C GLN A 126 13.95 34.92 21.45
N ALA A 127 12.76 35.38 21.04
CA ALA A 127 11.74 35.86 21.95
C ALA A 127 11.26 34.75 22.89
N LEU A 128 11.04 33.52 22.38
CA LEU A 128 10.70 32.37 23.21
C LEU A 128 11.80 32.06 24.22
N GLY A 129 13.05 31.93 23.78
CA GLY A 129 14.18 31.61 24.65
C GLY A 129 14.41 32.63 25.77
N LYS A 130 14.21 33.92 25.47
CA LYS A 130 14.23 35.00 26.45
C LYS A 130 13.08 34.85 27.45
N HIS A 131 11.86 34.62 26.96
CA HIS A 131 10.68 34.43 27.79
C HIS A 131 10.82 33.25 28.77
N LEU A 132 11.29 32.08 28.28
CA LEU A 132 11.51 30.89 29.12
C LEU A 132 12.49 31.19 30.27
N THR A 133 13.59 31.88 29.96
CA THR A 133 14.61 32.23 30.96
C THR A 133 14.10 33.27 31.96
N GLU A 134 13.39 34.30 31.48
CA GLU A 134 12.84 35.37 32.31
C GLU A 134 11.78 34.86 33.28
N GLN A 135 10.88 33.99 32.83
CA GLN A 135 9.83 33.40 33.66
C GLN A 135 10.44 32.63 34.84
N LEU A 136 11.44 31.77 34.58
CA LEU A 136 12.11 30.98 35.61
C LEU A 136 12.87 31.85 36.61
N THR A 137 13.55 32.89 36.11
CA THR A 137 14.31 33.82 36.95
C THR A 137 13.41 34.64 37.86
N GLN A 138 12.28 35.14 37.35
CA GLN A 138 11.33 35.94 38.12
C GLN A 138 10.63 35.13 39.21
N GLU A 139 10.32 33.86 38.94
CA GLU A 139 9.65 32.98 39.90
C GLU A 139 10.63 32.27 40.86
N GLY A 140 11.94 32.45 40.68
CA GLY A 140 12.98 31.80 41.48
C GLY A 140 12.96 30.28 41.37
N ILE A 141 12.62 29.74 40.19
CA ILE A 141 12.47 28.30 39.96
C ILE A 141 13.69 27.76 39.23
N VAL A 142 14.22 26.64 39.73
CA VAL A 142 15.35 25.93 39.10
C VAL A 142 14.89 25.25 37.81
N GLU A 143 15.57 25.51 36.71
CA GLU A 143 15.34 24.84 35.43
C GLU A 143 15.84 23.39 35.50
N ALA A 144 14.95 22.42 35.24
CA ALA A 144 15.33 21.02 35.09
C ALA A 144 15.64 20.69 33.63
N GLY A 145 14.87 21.24 32.68
CA GLY A 145 15.15 21.03 31.26
C GLY A 145 14.10 21.57 30.31
N ARG A 146 14.43 21.52 29.02
CA ARG A 146 13.56 21.94 27.90
C ARG A 146 13.34 20.78 26.93
N LEU A 147 12.08 20.52 26.59
CA LEU A 147 11.67 19.49 25.64
C LEU A 147 11.04 20.15 24.42
N PHE A 148 11.67 20.00 23.24
CA PHE A 148 11.12 20.43 21.96
C PHE A 148 10.62 19.23 21.18
N TYR A 149 9.31 19.16 20.90
CA TYR A 149 8.71 18.12 20.07
C TYR A 149 8.45 18.66 18.67
N LEU A 150 9.12 18.12 17.64
CA LEU A 150 8.99 18.59 16.26
C LEU A 150 7.92 17.79 15.50
N SER A 151 6.65 18.20 15.68
CA SER A 151 5.49 17.67 14.95
C SER A 151 5.28 18.41 13.62
N VAL A 152 6.35 18.49 12.81
CA VAL A 152 6.39 19.21 11.53
C VAL A 152 7.06 18.34 10.45
N PRO A 153 6.93 18.68 9.16
CA PRO A 153 7.61 17.96 8.09
C PRO A 153 9.13 17.94 8.24
N ALA A 154 9.77 16.81 7.88
CA ALA A 154 11.18 16.56 8.10
C ALA A 154 12.14 17.57 7.44
N PHE A 155 11.73 18.21 6.33
CA PHE A 155 12.54 19.23 5.66
C PHE A 155 12.81 20.45 6.55
N ALA A 156 11.99 20.69 7.58
CA ALA A 156 12.14 21.82 8.49
C ALA A 156 13.06 21.52 9.69
N TYR A 157 13.46 20.26 9.90
CA TYR A 157 14.15 19.87 11.13
C TYR A 157 15.52 20.54 11.31
N ALA A 158 16.32 20.66 10.24
CA ALA A 158 17.66 21.27 10.33
C ALA A 158 17.58 22.75 10.74
N ASP A 159 16.72 23.54 10.08
CA ASP A 159 16.50 24.97 10.38
C ASP A 159 15.95 25.17 11.79
N ILE A 160 14.98 24.35 12.22
CA ILE A 160 14.44 24.44 13.58
C ILE A 160 15.51 24.05 14.62
N ALA A 161 16.30 23.01 14.36
CA ALA A 161 17.39 22.58 15.24
C ALA A 161 18.45 23.69 15.41
N GLU A 162 18.81 24.37 14.33
CA GLU A 162 19.71 25.53 14.36
C GLU A 162 19.14 26.67 15.22
N ARG A 163 17.85 27.00 15.06
CA ARG A 163 17.20 28.04 15.87
C ARG A 163 17.12 27.67 17.34
N ILE A 164 16.82 26.41 17.67
CA ILE A 164 16.83 25.91 19.05
C ILE A 164 18.24 26.02 19.64
N ASN A 165 19.26 25.60 18.88
CA ASN A 165 20.66 25.67 19.30
C ASN A 165 21.11 27.10 19.61
N ASN A 166 20.71 28.05 18.76
CA ASN A 166 21.16 29.45 18.85
C ASN A 166 20.40 30.28 19.89
N SER A 167 19.17 29.89 20.26
CA SER A 167 18.28 30.80 21.01
C SER A 167 17.53 30.16 22.17
N CYS A 168 17.36 28.83 22.18
CA CYS A 168 16.47 28.16 23.13
C CYS A 168 17.16 27.12 24.01
N ARG A 169 18.49 26.99 23.96
CA ARG A 169 19.22 26.10 24.88
C ARG A 169 18.98 26.52 26.35
N PRO A 170 18.81 25.56 27.26
CA PRO A 170 18.62 25.84 28.68
C PRO A 170 19.93 26.30 29.32
N THR A 171 19.84 26.76 30.57
CA THR A 171 21.01 27.12 31.40
C THR A 171 21.88 25.89 31.75
N ASP A 172 23.14 26.14 32.14
CA ASP A 172 24.08 25.07 32.50
C ASP A 172 23.53 24.20 33.64
N GLY A 173 23.56 22.88 33.44
CA GLY A 173 23.03 21.88 34.38
C GLY A 173 21.62 21.37 34.06
N ALA A 174 20.87 22.05 33.20
CA ALA A 174 19.56 21.60 32.70
C ALA A 174 19.70 20.85 31.36
N TRP A 175 18.83 19.87 31.11
CA TRP A 175 18.89 19.07 29.88
C TRP A 175 18.09 19.70 28.73
N LEU A 176 18.54 19.46 27.50
CA LEU A 176 17.78 19.71 26.27
C LEU A 176 17.40 18.37 25.63
N ARG A 177 16.13 18.23 25.23
CA ARG A 177 15.66 17.06 24.46
C ARG A 177 14.85 17.52 23.28
N VAL A 178 15.23 17.09 22.08
CA VAL A 178 14.56 17.40 20.81
C VAL A 178 14.02 16.11 20.22
N VAL A 179 12.70 16.03 20.07
CA VAL A 179 12.00 14.86 19.57
C VAL A 179 11.69 15.07 18.10
N LEU A 180 12.05 14.09 17.27
CA LEU A 180 11.92 14.10 15.82
C LEU A 180 10.95 12.98 15.40
N GLU A 181 10.04 13.28 14.48
CA GLU A 181 9.11 12.32 13.92
C GLU A 181 9.60 11.74 12.60
N LYS A 182 9.12 10.54 12.26
CA LYS A 182 9.35 9.99 10.91
C LYS A 182 8.66 10.90 9.87
N PRO A 183 9.23 11.05 8.66
CA PRO A 183 10.32 10.26 8.07
C PRO A 183 11.74 10.80 8.35
N PHE A 184 12.70 9.89 8.55
CA PHE A 184 14.12 10.21 8.71
C PHE A 184 14.90 9.91 7.43
N GLY A 185 14.63 10.70 6.38
CA GLY A 185 15.09 10.43 5.01
C GLY A 185 14.13 9.51 4.24
N HIS A 186 14.44 9.31 2.96
CA HIS A 186 13.70 8.43 2.04
C HIS A 186 14.61 7.35 1.40
N ASP A 187 15.90 7.43 1.67
CA ASP A 187 16.96 6.47 1.31
C ASP A 187 18.19 6.73 2.21
N PHE A 188 19.23 5.93 2.04
CA PHE A 188 20.49 6.07 2.79
C PHE A 188 21.11 7.47 2.66
N SER A 189 21.21 8.00 1.44
CA SER A 189 21.88 9.27 1.17
C SER A 189 21.15 10.45 1.83
N SER A 190 19.83 10.51 1.71
CA SER A 190 19.00 11.54 2.34
C SER A 190 18.96 11.43 3.86
N ALA A 191 18.96 10.20 4.41
CA ALA A 191 19.05 9.98 5.85
C ALA A 191 20.42 10.38 6.42
N GLN A 192 21.49 10.13 5.68
CA GLN A 192 22.84 10.57 6.04
C GLN A 192 22.93 12.09 6.03
N LEU A 193 22.44 12.75 4.98
CA LEU A 193 22.42 14.21 4.89
C LEU A 193 21.65 14.85 6.05
N LEU A 194 20.43 14.37 6.33
CA LEU A 194 19.62 14.85 7.45
C LEU A 194 20.34 14.66 8.79
N SER A 195 20.99 13.52 8.99
CA SER A 195 21.72 13.22 10.23
C SER A 195 22.93 14.15 10.41
N THR A 196 23.68 14.41 9.33
CA THR A 196 24.80 15.35 9.35
C THR A 196 24.34 16.77 9.67
N GLN A 197 23.26 17.24 9.03
CA GLN A 197 22.71 18.58 9.28
C GLN A 197 22.16 18.75 10.69
N LEU A 198 21.54 17.72 11.26
CA LEU A 198 21.09 17.77 12.66
C LEU A 198 22.28 17.77 13.64
N GLY A 199 23.32 17.00 13.34
CA GLY A 199 24.53 16.88 14.16
C GLY A 199 25.36 18.16 14.26
N THR A 200 25.16 19.15 13.39
CA THR A 200 25.80 20.47 13.53
C THR A 200 25.19 21.31 14.65
N SER A 201 23.94 21.05 15.02
CA SER A 201 23.15 21.88 15.95
C SER A 201 22.78 21.15 17.24
N LEU A 202 22.64 19.82 17.19
CA LEU A 202 22.20 19.00 18.32
C LEU A 202 23.16 17.83 18.54
N LYS A 203 23.36 17.48 19.81
CA LYS A 203 24.11 16.27 20.17
C LYS A 203 23.22 15.03 20.07
N ASP A 204 23.81 13.86 19.84
CA ASP A 204 23.05 12.61 19.70
C ASP A 204 22.26 12.27 20.98
N GLU A 205 22.78 12.59 22.16
CA GLU A 205 22.07 12.44 23.45
C GLU A 205 20.84 13.36 23.58
N GLU A 206 20.81 14.48 22.86
CA GLU A 206 19.70 15.44 22.85
C GLU A 206 18.57 15.00 21.90
N MET A 207 18.85 14.17 20.89
CA MET A 207 17.90 13.81 19.83
C MET A 207 17.10 12.52 20.09
N TYR A 208 15.77 12.57 20.03
CA TYR A 208 14.88 11.44 20.23
C TYR A 208 14.09 11.18 18.95
N ARG A 209 14.56 10.23 18.13
CA ARG A 209 13.90 9.86 16.87
C ARG A 209 12.81 8.83 17.15
N ILE A 210 11.57 9.21 16.92
CA ILE A 210 10.39 8.41 17.22
C ILE A 210 10.18 7.33 16.17
N ASP A 211 10.15 6.09 16.65
CA ASP A 211 9.33 5.03 16.06
C ASP A 211 8.29 4.62 17.11
N HIS A 212 7.03 5.01 16.90
CA HIS A 212 5.96 4.76 17.88
C HIS A 212 5.69 3.27 18.12
N TYR A 213 6.14 2.35 17.26
CA TYR A 213 6.00 0.91 17.54
C TYR A 213 6.87 0.47 18.72
N LEU A 214 8.02 1.12 18.94
CA LEU A 214 8.86 0.85 20.12
C LEU A 214 8.18 1.26 21.44
N GLY A 215 7.16 2.13 21.38
CA GLY A 215 6.31 2.51 22.51
C GLY A 215 5.14 1.55 22.76
N LYS A 216 4.84 0.61 21.85
CA LYS A 216 3.78 -0.38 22.08
C LYS A 216 4.23 -1.36 23.15
N GLN A 217 3.44 -1.53 24.21
CA GLN A 217 3.77 -2.38 25.37
C GLN A 217 4.18 -3.81 24.97
N VAL A 218 3.54 -4.41 23.96
CA VAL A 218 3.90 -5.75 23.46
C VAL A 218 5.27 -5.77 22.77
N VAL A 219 5.62 -4.71 22.03
CA VAL A 219 6.92 -4.60 21.36
C VAL A 219 8.03 -4.35 22.38
N SER A 220 7.81 -3.45 23.35
CA SER A 220 8.78 -3.19 24.42
C SER A 220 8.99 -4.42 25.33
N LYS A 221 8.00 -5.32 25.43
CA LYS A 221 8.09 -6.57 26.20
C LYS A 221 8.83 -7.70 25.46
N ILE A 222 9.19 -7.57 24.18
CA ILE A 222 9.89 -8.63 23.42
C ILE A 222 11.18 -9.11 24.13
N LEU A 223 12.08 -8.19 24.48
CA LEU A 223 13.35 -8.57 25.10
C LEU A 223 13.21 -9.03 26.56
N PRO A 224 12.43 -8.34 27.42
CA PRO A 224 12.15 -8.84 28.76
C PRO A 224 11.51 -10.24 28.73
N PHE A 225 10.53 -10.48 27.84
CA PHE A 225 9.91 -11.80 27.68
C PHE A 225 10.94 -12.87 27.30
N ARG A 226 11.81 -12.59 26.33
CA ARG A 226 12.90 -13.51 25.93
C ARG A 226 13.84 -13.83 27.09
N ARG A 227 14.15 -12.84 27.92
CA ARG A 227 15.01 -13.00 29.10
C ARG A 227 14.34 -13.81 30.21
N GLU A 228 13.14 -13.41 30.60
CA GLU A 228 12.33 -14.06 31.65
C GLU A 228 12.13 -15.54 31.32
N ASN A 229 12.02 -15.88 30.03
CA ASN A 229 11.77 -17.23 29.55
C ASN A 229 13.01 -17.90 28.91
N SER A 230 14.22 -17.38 29.16
CA SER A 230 15.48 -17.88 28.54
C SER A 230 15.71 -19.38 28.75
N LYS A 231 15.38 -19.91 29.94
CA LYS A 231 15.44 -21.35 30.25
C LYS A 231 14.66 -22.21 29.24
N HIS A 232 13.52 -21.72 28.78
CA HIS A 232 12.67 -22.41 27.80
C HIS A 232 13.06 -22.08 26.36
N LEU A 233 13.48 -20.84 26.10
CA LEU A 233 13.70 -20.32 24.74
C LEU A 233 15.09 -20.61 24.18
N ASP A 234 16.16 -20.51 24.97
CA ASP A 234 17.54 -20.65 24.48
C ASP A 234 17.79 -21.96 23.71
N PRO A 235 17.26 -23.13 24.13
CA PRO A 235 17.44 -24.39 23.38
C PRO A 235 16.74 -24.40 22.01
N ILE A 236 15.64 -23.64 21.87
CA ILE A 236 14.75 -23.69 20.71
C ILE A 236 14.77 -22.41 19.85
N TRP A 237 15.47 -21.35 20.25
CA TRP A 237 15.53 -20.09 19.52
C TRP A 237 16.57 -20.11 18.38
N ASN A 238 16.43 -21.06 17.46
CA ASN A 238 17.39 -21.29 16.37
C ASN A 238 16.72 -21.97 15.16
N LYS A 239 17.40 -21.96 14.01
CA LYS A 239 16.95 -22.53 12.72
C LYS A 239 16.57 -24.00 12.77
N HIS A 240 17.03 -24.77 13.77
CA HIS A 240 16.67 -26.18 13.88
C HIS A 240 15.23 -26.34 14.35
N HIS A 241 14.74 -25.43 15.18
CA HIS A 241 13.43 -25.49 15.81
C HIS A 241 12.44 -24.44 15.27
N ILE A 242 12.93 -23.26 14.87
CA ILE A 242 12.11 -22.23 14.24
C ILE A 242 11.97 -22.56 12.76
N GLU A 243 10.73 -22.60 12.29
CA GLU A 243 10.41 -22.74 10.87
C GLU A 243 10.57 -21.41 10.16
N ARG A 244 9.95 -20.35 10.70
CA ARG A 244 10.00 -18.99 10.16
C ARG A 244 9.56 -17.94 11.16
N VAL A 245 9.89 -16.68 10.87
CA VAL A 245 9.40 -15.51 11.59
C VAL A 245 8.52 -14.69 10.65
N GLU A 246 7.35 -14.26 11.12
CA GLU A 246 6.40 -13.44 10.35
C GLU A 246 6.13 -12.15 11.12
N ILE A 247 6.27 -11.00 10.46
CA ILE A 247 5.96 -9.69 11.05
C ILE A 247 5.02 -8.98 10.08
N VAL A 248 3.77 -8.83 10.51
CA VAL A 248 2.66 -8.46 9.64
C VAL A 248 1.94 -7.26 10.19
N LEU A 249 1.69 -6.26 9.34
CA LEU A 249 0.81 -5.12 9.63
C LEU A 249 -0.19 -4.89 8.48
N LYS A 250 -1.46 -5.17 8.75
CA LYS A 250 -2.58 -4.98 7.82
C LYS A 250 -3.38 -3.75 8.23
N GLU A 251 -3.72 -2.92 7.25
CA GLU A 251 -4.62 -1.78 7.41
C GLU A 251 -5.81 -1.89 6.46
N THR A 252 -7.01 -1.58 6.95
CA THR A 252 -8.23 -1.52 6.15
C THR A 252 -8.42 -0.18 5.44
N LEU A 253 -7.74 0.87 5.92
CA LEU A 253 -7.88 2.23 5.38
C LEU A 253 -7.07 2.40 4.10
N ASP A 254 -7.55 3.28 3.23
CA ASP A 254 -6.85 3.75 2.03
C ASP A 254 -5.75 4.78 2.38
N ALA A 255 -5.14 5.38 1.36
CA ALA A 255 -4.14 6.44 1.49
C ALA A 255 -4.73 7.84 1.29
N ARG A 256 -6.05 7.98 1.16
CA ARG A 256 -6.74 9.24 0.86
C ARG A 256 -6.48 10.30 1.92
N GLY A 257 -6.38 11.55 1.48
CA GLY A 257 -6.01 12.71 2.30
C GLY A 257 -4.54 12.76 2.68
N ARG A 258 -3.76 11.73 2.33
CA ARG A 258 -2.31 11.65 2.57
C ARG A 258 -1.54 11.33 1.29
N ILE A 259 -2.17 11.38 0.12
CA ILE A 259 -1.54 11.01 -1.15
C ILE A 259 -0.28 11.84 -1.47
N PRO A 260 -0.23 13.17 -1.28
CA PRO A 260 0.98 13.96 -1.52
C PRO A 260 2.22 13.46 -0.76
N PHE A 261 2.00 12.90 0.43
CA PHE A 261 3.04 12.25 1.21
C PHE A 261 3.23 10.79 0.76
N TYR A 262 2.17 10.00 0.77
CA TYR A 262 2.26 8.54 0.60
C TYR A 262 2.83 8.14 -0.76
N ASP A 263 2.51 8.88 -1.83
CA ASP A 263 2.97 8.59 -3.19
C ASP A 263 4.50 8.78 -3.37
N GLN A 264 5.15 9.49 -2.47
CA GLN A 264 6.62 9.61 -2.46
C GLN A 264 7.30 8.50 -1.66
N TYR A 265 6.56 7.87 -0.72
CA TYR A 265 7.13 6.94 0.25
C TYR A 265 6.81 5.48 -0.06
N GLY A 266 5.52 5.19 -0.30
CA GLY A 266 4.98 3.84 -0.41
C GLY A 266 5.06 3.04 0.89
N VAL A 267 4.43 1.86 0.87
CA VAL A 267 4.29 1.01 2.07
C VAL A 267 5.63 0.58 2.68
N ILE A 268 6.66 0.39 1.83
CA ILE A 268 7.98 -0.08 2.29
C ILE A 268 8.62 0.97 3.19
N ARG A 269 8.63 2.25 2.80
CA ARG A 269 9.21 3.31 3.62
C ARG A 269 8.30 3.72 4.79
N ASP A 270 6.98 3.69 4.59
CA ASP A 270 6.05 4.13 5.64
C ASP A 270 6.02 3.16 6.83
N VAL A 271 6.13 1.85 6.59
CA VAL A 271 5.93 0.82 7.64
C VAL A 271 7.07 -0.20 7.74
N ILE A 272 7.54 -0.74 6.61
CA ILE A 272 8.42 -1.92 6.65
C ILE A 272 9.84 -1.54 7.09
N GLN A 273 10.40 -0.48 6.50
CA GLN A 273 11.74 0.02 6.75
C GLN A 273 11.97 0.44 8.21
N ASN A 274 10.90 0.91 8.87
CA ASN A 274 10.92 1.37 10.26
C ASN A 274 10.31 0.30 11.19
N HIS A 275 8.99 0.30 11.36
CA HIS A 275 8.26 -0.45 12.38
C HIS A 275 8.55 -1.95 12.34
N LEU A 276 8.44 -2.58 11.17
CA LEU A 276 8.62 -4.04 11.08
C LEU A 276 10.11 -4.43 11.19
N THR A 277 11.01 -3.58 10.70
CA THR A 277 12.46 -3.78 10.84
C THR A 277 12.90 -3.71 12.29
N GLU A 278 12.39 -2.75 13.06
CA GLU A 278 12.68 -2.67 14.50
C GLU A 278 12.20 -3.90 15.25
N VAL A 279 10.97 -4.34 15.01
CA VAL A 279 10.45 -5.58 15.61
C VAL A 279 11.27 -6.81 15.20
N MET A 280 11.67 -6.90 13.93
CA MET A 280 12.57 -7.97 13.45
C MET A 280 13.88 -7.99 14.23
N THR A 281 14.52 -6.83 14.41
CA THR A 281 15.79 -6.74 15.14
C THR A 281 15.63 -7.19 16.59
N LEU A 282 14.55 -6.81 17.28
CA LEU A 282 14.29 -7.23 18.67
C LEU A 282 14.08 -8.75 18.80
N LEU A 283 13.46 -9.37 17.80
CA LEU A 283 13.23 -10.83 17.78
C LEU A 283 14.50 -11.64 17.47
N THR A 284 15.38 -11.08 16.64
CA THR A 284 16.50 -11.83 16.06
C THR A 284 17.85 -11.48 16.67
N MET A 285 18.00 -10.32 17.32
CA MET A 285 19.28 -9.98 17.93
C MET A 285 19.63 -10.90 19.09
N GLY A 286 20.94 -11.01 19.37
CA GLY A 286 21.42 -11.66 20.58
C GLY A 286 20.85 -10.97 21.82
N LEU A 287 20.52 -11.75 22.85
CA LEU A 287 19.97 -11.21 24.09
C LEU A 287 21.10 -10.48 24.85
N PRO A 288 20.98 -9.17 25.11
CA PRO A 288 21.97 -8.45 25.91
C PRO A 288 22.08 -9.03 27.33
N ALA A 289 23.25 -8.94 27.95
CA ALA A 289 23.43 -9.24 29.37
C ALA A 289 22.68 -8.21 30.24
N ASN A 290 22.66 -6.95 29.83
CA ASN A 290 21.86 -5.90 30.47
C ASN A 290 20.92 -5.21 29.46
N LEU A 291 19.60 -5.44 29.57
CA LEU A 291 18.60 -4.77 28.70
C LEU A 291 18.55 -3.25 28.92
N SER A 292 19.00 -2.76 30.07
CA SER A 292 19.06 -1.32 30.35
C SER A 292 20.31 -0.65 29.75
N ASP A 293 21.28 -1.43 29.26
CA ASP A 293 22.44 -0.88 28.55
C ASP A 293 22.10 -0.63 27.07
N VAL A 294 21.80 0.64 26.77
CA VAL A 294 21.45 1.12 25.43
C VAL A 294 22.55 0.80 24.40
N LYS A 295 23.83 0.87 24.80
CA LYS A 295 24.95 0.59 23.88
C LYS A 295 25.03 -0.89 23.58
N GLU A 296 24.80 -1.74 24.57
CA GLU A 296 24.76 -3.20 24.37
C GLU A 296 23.59 -3.60 23.45
N VAL A 297 22.41 -3.03 23.67
CA VAL A 297 21.23 -3.23 22.80
C VAL A 297 21.55 -2.81 21.36
N LEU A 298 22.10 -1.60 21.16
CA LEU A 298 22.46 -1.10 19.85
C LEU A 298 23.49 -2.00 19.16
N ARG A 299 24.54 -2.44 19.87
CA ARG A 299 25.56 -3.35 19.33
C ARG A 299 24.95 -4.66 18.82
N ASN A 300 24.00 -5.23 19.56
CA ASN A 300 23.30 -6.44 19.16
C ASN A 300 22.40 -6.21 17.93
N LYS A 301 21.72 -5.06 17.82
CA LYS A 301 20.99 -4.67 16.60
C LYS A 301 21.91 -4.52 15.39
N LEU A 302 23.02 -3.79 15.53
CA LEU A 302 23.98 -3.56 14.45
C LEU A 302 24.61 -4.87 13.96
N LYS A 303 24.84 -5.84 14.85
CA LYS A 303 25.30 -7.19 14.46
C LYS A 303 24.30 -7.91 13.56
N ILE A 304 23.00 -7.70 13.76
CA ILE A 304 21.96 -8.22 12.85
C ILE A 304 22.04 -7.50 11.51
N PHE A 305 22.04 -6.17 11.50
CA PHE A 305 22.13 -5.41 10.24
C PHE A 305 23.37 -5.78 9.41
N SER A 306 24.53 -5.99 10.04
CA SER A 306 25.75 -6.41 9.33
C SER A 306 25.66 -7.81 8.73
N ALA A 307 24.75 -8.66 9.22
CA ALA A 307 24.55 -10.02 8.77
C ALA A 307 23.31 -10.20 7.89
N LEU A 308 22.52 -9.14 7.64
CA LEU A 308 21.39 -9.23 6.74
C LEU A 308 21.88 -9.45 5.31
N GLN A 309 21.31 -10.45 4.64
CA GLN A 309 21.61 -10.68 3.23
C GLN A 309 21.01 -9.57 2.36
N HIS A 310 21.73 -9.21 1.28
CA HIS A 310 21.28 -8.20 0.34
C HIS A 310 19.86 -8.47 -0.20
N LEU A 311 19.02 -7.44 -0.24
CA LEU A 311 17.68 -7.49 -0.82
C LEU A 311 17.72 -7.01 -2.27
N ASP A 312 17.28 -7.87 -3.18
CA ASP A 312 17.00 -7.52 -4.57
C ASP A 312 15.49 -7.61 -4.85
N ARG A 313 15.08 -7.24 -6.07
CA ARG A 313 13.66 -7.24 -6.47
C ARG A 313 12.97 -8.60 -6.31
N ASN A 314 13.71 -9.71 -6.38
CA ASN A 314 13.15 -11.05 -6.29
C ASN A 314 12.83 -11.42 -4.84
N CYS A 315 13.36 -10.69 -3.86
CA CYS A 315 13.03 -10.86 -2.44
C CYS A 315 11.68 -10.24 -2.06
N ALA A 316 10.96 -9.60 -2.99
CA ALA A 316 9.74 -8.87 -2.71
C ALA A 316 8.64 -9.09 -3.75
N THR A 317 7.41 -9.19 -3.28
CA THR A 317 6.19 -9.02 -4.08
C THR A 317 5.50 -7.72 -3.69
N ILE A 318 5.13 -6.90 -4.67
CA ILE A 318 4.47 -5.62 -4.44
C ILE A 318 3.08 -5.57 -5.07
N GLY A 319 2.15 -4.90 -4.40
CA GLY A 319 0.78 -4.71 -4.85
C GLY A 319 0.30 -3.27 -4.67
N GLN A 320 -0.77 -2.91 -5.39
CA GLN A 320 -1.43 -1.61 -5.31
C GLN A 320 -2.95 -1.78 -5.39
N TYR A 321 -3.71 -1.18 -4.46
CA TYR A 321 -5.16 -1.29 -4.54
C TYR A 321 -5.70 -0.52 -5.74
N GLN A 322 -6.76 -1.03 -6.37
CA GLN A 322 -7.23 -0.57 -7.68
C GLN A 322 -7.53 0.93 -7.73
N ASN A 323 -8.12 1.50 -6.67
CA ASN A 323 -8.50 2.91 -6.63
C ASN A 323 -7.34 3.88 -6.39
N TYR A 324 -6.13 3.40 -6.05
CA TYR A 324 -5.02 4.26 -5.66
C TYR A 324 -4.62 5.27 -6.75
N ASN A 325 -4.60 4.84 -8.02
CA ASN A 325 -4.25 5.73 -9.12
C ASN A 325 -5.26 6.86 -9.34
N LEU A 326 -6.54 6.59 -9.13
CA LEU A 326 -7.58 7.62 -9.19
C LEU A 326 -7.36 8.65 -8.09
N GLU A 327 -7.08 8.19 -6.86
CA GLU A 327 -6.78 9.07 -5.72
C GLU A 327 -5.53 9.93 -5.97
N VAL A 328 -4.51 9.39 -6.64
CA VAL A 328 -3.32 10.14 -7.07
C VAL A 328 -3.63 11.19 -8.12
N GLN A 329 -4.47 10.86 -9.11
CA GLN A 329 -4.88 11.81 -10.13
C GLN A 329 -5.69 12.97 -9.53
N GLU A 330 -6.60 12.67 -8.60
CA GLU A 330 -7.44 13.64 -7.91
C GLU A 330 -6.65 14.53 -6.95
N GLU A 331 -5.90 13.97 -5.99
CA GLU A 331 -5.25 14.76 -4.94
C GLU A 331 -4.00 15.50 -5.42
N LEU A 332 -3.32 15.01 -6.47
CA LEU A 332 -2.13 15.66 -7.03
C LEU A 332 -2.40 16.45 -8.31
N ASN A 333 -3.67 16.58 -8.72
CA ASN A 333 -4.09 17.22 -9.98
C ASN A 333 -3.28 16.71 -11.20
N LYS A 334 -3.14 15.38 -11.33
CA LYS A 334 -2.44 14.75 -12.46
C LYS A 334 -3.42 14.41 -13.59
N THR A 335 -2.91 14.28 -14.81
CA THR A 335 -3.73 13.88 -15.96
C THR A 335 -4.22 12.45 -15.80
N LYS A 336 -5.32 12.09 -16.49
CA LYS A 336 -5.86 10.71 -16.51
C LYS A 336 -4.86 9.67 -17.05
N GLU A 337 -3.82 10.12 -17.76
CA GLU A 337 -2.74 9.29 -18.29
C GLU A 337 -1.64 9.01 -17.27
N TYR A 338 -1.56 9.78 -16.19
CA TYR A 338 -0.56 9.57 -15.14
C TYR A 338 -0.87 8.32 -14.34
N TYR A 339 0.16 7.47 -14.16
CA TYR A 339 0.06 6.24 -13.39
C TYR A 339 1.22 6.14 -12.40
N SER A 340 0.88 6.06 -11.12
CA SER A 340 1.83 5.84 -10.04
C SER A 340 2.15 4.36 -9.89
N LEU A 341 3.45 4.06 -9.74
CA LEU A 341 3.97 2.74 -9.42
C LEU A 341 4.13 2.52 -7.91
N THR A 342 3.64 3.43 -7.08
CA THR A 342 3.82 3.37 -5.62
C THR A 342 3.11 2.15 -5.03
N PRO A 343 3.83 1.23 -4.35
CA PRO A 343 3.22 0.05 -3.76
C PRO A 343 2.42 0.42 -2.50
N THR A 344 1.17 -0.06 -2.43
CA THR A 344 0.32 0.03 -1.23
C THR A 344 0.31 -1.28 -0.44
N PHE A 345 0.88 -2.36 -0.99
CA PHE A 345 1.14 -3.64 -0.35
C PHE A 345 2.55 -4.12 -0.70
N ALA A 346 3.23 -4.75 0.25
CA ALA A 346 4.47 -5.48 0.00
C ALA A 346 4.60 -6.68 0.95
N GLY A 347 4.98 -7.82 0.38
CA GLY A 347 5.45 -9.02 1.08
C GLY A 347 6.92 -9.23 0.75
N ILE A 348 7.78 -9.29 1.77
CA ILE A 348 9.23 -9.27 1.63
C ILE A 348 9.84 -10.39 2.46
N MET A 349 10.75 -11.15 1.85
CA MET A 349 11.52 -12.19 2.54
C MET A 349 12.93 -11.72 2.83
N VAL A 350 13.33 -11.86 4.09
CA VAL A 350 14.63 -11.46 4.63
C VAL A 350 15.35 -12.70 5.17
N HIS A 351 16.67 -12.72 5.03
CA HIS A 351 17.54 -13.76 5.58
C HIS A 351 18.69 -13.12 6.39
N ILE A 352 19.07 -13.78 7.47
CA ILE A 352 20.20 -13.40 8.32
C ILE A 352 21.30 -14.45 8.18
N ASP A 353 22.50 -14.01 7.81
CA ASP A 353 23.69 -14.85 7.68
C ASP A 353 24.43 -14.99 9.02
N ILE A 354 23.72 -15.57 9.99
CA ILE A 354 24.26 -15.99 11.29
C ILE A 354 23.90 -17.47 11.44
N ALA A 355 24.83 -18.30 11.92
CA ALA A 355 24.63 -19.74 12.08
C ALA A 355 23.32 -20.13 12.79
N GLN A 356 22.88 -19.30 13.76
CA GLN A 356 21.61 -19.45 14.48
C GLN A 356 20.36 -19.35 13.60
N TYR A 357 20.41 -18.57 12.51
CA TYR A 357 19.27 -18.23 11.63
C TYR A 357 19.50 -18.59 10.16
N GLU A 358 20.61 -19.23 9.83
CA GLU A 358 20.97 -19.57 8.46
C GLU A 358 19.82 -20.30 7.74
N LYS A 359 19.41 -19.79 6.57
CA LYS A 359 18.29 -20.28 5.74
C LYS A 359 16.89 -20.21 6.38
N MET A 360 16.75 -19.65 7.58
CA MET A 360 15.44 -19.42 8.19
C MET A 360 14.81 -18.16 7.58
N PRO A 361 13.63 -18.23 6.94
CA PRO A 361 13.01 -17.07 6.33
C PRO A 361 12.37 -16.18 7.40
N ILE A 362 12.55 -14.87 7.23
CA ILE A 362 11.86 -13.83 7.97
C ILE A 362 10.97 -13.08 6.99
N ILE A 363 9.68 -13.08 7.22
CA ILE A 363 8.68 -12.50 6.32
C ILE A 363 8.19 -11.19 6.93
N LEU A 364 8.35 -10.10 6.18
CA LEU A 364 7.79 -8.80 6.53
C LEU A 364 6.65 -8.49 5.57
N THR A 365 5.46 -8.18 6.09
CA THR A 365 4.30 -7.90 5.23
C THR A 365 3.54 -6.69 5.74
N SER A 366 3.24 -5.78 4.83
CA SER A 366 2.36 -4.66 5.14
C SER A 366 1.51 -4.26 3.95
N GLY A 367 0.32 -3.73 4.21
CA GLY A 367 -0.48 -3.12 3.17
C GLY A 367 -1.73 -2.38 3.64
N LYS A 368 -2.27 -1.57 2.72
CA LYS A 368 -3.52 -0.79 2.86
C LYS A 368 -4.67 -1.45 2.13
N MET A 369 -5.90 -1.07 2.44
CA MET A 369 -7.10 -1.67 1.86
C MET A 369 -7.07 -3.21 1.93
N LEU A 370 -6.66 -3.76 3.07
CA LEU A 370 -6.70 -5.19 3.34
C LEU A 370 -8.02 -5.57 4.03
N ASP A 371 -8.27 -6.87 4.13
CA ASP A 371 -9.49 -7.49 4.66
C ASP A 371 -9.76 -7.18 6.14
N GLU A 372 -8.71 -6.91 6.91
CA GLU A 372 -8.81 -6.58 8.33
C GLU A 372 -7.66 -5.68 8.78
N ARG A 373 -7.87 -5.02 9.92
CA ARG A 373 -6.81 -4.28 10.61
C ARG A 373 -6.16 -5.20 11.63
N LEU A 374 -4.96 -5.66 11.35
CA LEU A 374 -4.25 -6.66 12.15
C LEU A 374 -2.77 -6.32 12.26
N GLY A 375 -2.15 -6.54 13.41
CA GLY A 375 -0.71 -6.35 13.59
C GLY A 375 -0.14 -7.38 14.54
N TYR A 376 0.87 -8.12 14.11
CA TYR A 376 1.55 -9.10 14.95
C TYR A 376 2.99 -9.37 14.51
N ALA A 377 3.77 -9.92 15.43
CA ALA A 377 4.98 -10.65 15.12
C ALA A 377 4.90 -12.07 15.66
N ARG A 378 5.13 -13.06 14.80
CA ARG A 378 4.94 -14.48 15.07
C ARG A 378 6.24 -15.24 14.84
N ILE A 379 6.57 -16.11 15.77
CA ILE A 379 7.61 -17.11 15.64
C ILE A 379 6.90 -18.45 15.51
N LEU A 380 6.99 -19.06 14.34
CA LEU A 380 6.43 -20.38 14.08
C LEU A 380 7.53 -21.42 14.23
N PHE A 381 7.31 -22.41 15.09
CA PHE A 381 8.22 -23.52 15.31
C PHE A 381 7.84 -24.71 14.43
N LYS A 382 8.84 -25.46 14.01
CA LYS A 382 8.66 -26.71 13.27
C LYS A 382 7.87 -27.70 14.12
N ASN A 383 7.02 -28.47 13.46
CA ASN A 383 6.28 -29.54 14.11
C ASN A 383 6.73 -30.90 13.59
N ASP A 384 7.69 -31.52 14.27
CA ASP A 384 8.21 -32.85 13.93
C ASP A 384 7.30 -34.00 14.41
N ILE A 385 6.03 -33.70 14.72
CA ILE A 385 5.06 -34.68 15.22
C ILE A 385 4.14 -35.11 14.08
N PHE A 386 4.17 -36.41 13.75
CA PHE A 386 3.25 -37.02 12.79
C PHE A 386 2.02 -37.60 13.50
N CYS A 387 0.86 -36.99 13.28
CA CYS A 387 -0.37 -37.37 13.94
C CYS A 387 -1.21 -38.35 13.11
N VAL A 388 -1.13 -39.64 13.46
CA VAL A 388 -1.77 -40.73 12.72
C VAL A 388 -3.28 -40.84 12.99
N GLN A 389 -3.72 -40.61 14.23
CA GLN A 389 -5.08 -40.96 14.68
C GLN A 389 -5.98 -39.75 14.96
N SER A 390 -5.43 -38.67 15.50
CA SER A 390 -6.20 -37.48 15.87
C SER A 390 -5.48 -36.22 15.40
N HIS A 391 -5.88 -35.73 14.23
CA HIS A 391 -5.35 -34.50 13.64
C HIS A 391 -5.66 -33.25 14.49
N ASN A 392 -6.67 -33.32 15.38
CA ASN A 392 -7.07 -32.21 16.25
C ASN A 392 -6.42 -32.23 17.65
N SER A 393 -5.58 -33.22 17.96
CA SER A 393 -4.91 -33.25 19.26
C SER A 393 -3.98 -32.04 19.43
N VAL A 394 -3.84 -31.54 20.65
CA VAL A 394 -3.05 -30.33 20.97
C VAL A 394 -1.59 -30.45 20.48
N HIS A 395 -1.03 -31.66 20.43
CA HIS A 395 0.33 -31.92 19.92
C HIS A 395 0.46 -31.77 18.39
N CYS A 396 -0.63 -31.89 17.64
CA CYS A 396 -0.65 -31.74 16.18
C CYS A 396 -0.80 -30.29 15.74
N LYS A 397 -1.21 -29.42 16.66
CA LYS A 397 -1.43 -28.00 16.38
C LYS A 397 -0.09 -27.27 16.19
N PRO A 398 -0.07 -26.18 15.41
CA PRO A 398 1.11 -25.34 15.27
C PRO A 398 1.70 -24.92 16.63
N LYS A 399 3.03 -24.94 16.73
CA LYS A 399 3.76 -24.41 17.90
C LYS A 399 4.20 -22.99 17.58
N GLN A 400 3.75 -22.01 18.34
CA GLN A 400 3.98 -20.61 18.00
C GLN A 400 4.03 -19.68 19.20
N ILE A 401 4.78 -18.60 19.04
CA ILE A 401 4.74 -17.43 19.93
C ILE A 401 4.29 -16.23 19.09
N VAL A 402 3.30 -15.50 19.58
CA VAL A 402 2.69 -14.36 18.86
C VAL A 402 2.73 -13.12 19.75
N PHE A 403 3.47 -12.11 19.34
CA PHE A 403 3.43 -10.75 19.88
C PHE A 403 2.35 -9.98 19.12
N TYR A 404 1.16 -9.89 19.69
CA TYR A 404 -0.04 -9.33 19.07
C TYR A 404 -0.22 -7.84 19.42
N PHE A 405 -0.25 -6.96 18.43
CA PHE A 405 -0.14 -5.50 18.65
C PHE A 405 -1.43 -4.80 19.11
N GLY A 406 -2.56 -5.52 19.12
CA GLY A 406 -3.79 -5.09 19.77
C GLY A 406 -4.96 -4.65 18.89
N HIS A 407 -4.92 -4.94 17.58
CA HIS A 407 -6.06 -4.77 16.67
C HIS A 407 -6.74 -6.12 16.37
N GLY A 408 -7.44 -6.27 15.24
CA GLY A 408 -8.03 -7.55 14.80
C GLY A 408 -8.95 -8.20 15.82
N THR A 409 -9.00 -9.53 15.84
CA THR A 409 -9.97 -10.31 16.64
C THR A 409 -9.86 -10.08 18.14
N LEU A 410 -8.65 -9.90 18.70
CA LEU A 410 -8.48 -9.72 20.14
C LEU A 410 -8.84 -8.31 20.62
N GLN A 411 -8.60 -7.27 19.82
CA GLN A 411 -8.82 -5.85 20.20
C GLN A 411 -8.01 -5.37 21.43
N TYR A 412 -7.03 -6.15 21.89
CA TYR A 412 -6.10 -5.78 22.95
C TYR A 412 -4.71 -6.37 22.70
N PRO A 413 -3.64 -5.68 23.11
CA PRO A 413 -2.28 -6.16 22.96
C PRO A 413 -2.05 -7.43 23.82
N ALA A 414 -1.39 -8.44 23.27
CA ALA A 414 -1.13 -9.69 23.98
C ALA A 414 0.14 -10.41 23.51
N ILE A 415 0.71 -11.24 24.36
CA ILE A 415 1.71 -12.26 24.01
C ILE A 415 1.02 -13.63 24.13
N LEU A 416 0.97 -14.37 23.03
CA LEU A 416 0.35 -15.69 22.96
C LEU A 416 1.44 -16.75 22.85
N VAL A 417 1.45 -17.73 23.73
CA VAL A 417 2.38 -18.88 23.68
C VAL A 417 1.56 -20.15 23.58
N SER A 418 1.76 -20.96 22.53
CA SER A 418 1.02 -22.21 22.39
C SER A 418 1.21 -23.13 23.60
N LYS A 419 0.13 -23.73 24.11
CA LYS A 419 0.16 -24.64 25.27
C LYS A 419 0.98 -25.91 25.03
N ASN A 420 1.20 -26.28 23.77
CA ASN A 420 2.05 -27.39 23.35
C ASN A 420 3.54 -27.01 23.19
N LEU A 421 3.93 -25.79 23.57
CA LEU A 421 5.31 -25.30 23.53
C LEU A 421 5.93 -25.24 24.94
N PHE A 422 5.54 -24.25 25.75
CA PHE A 422 5.85 -24.18 27.19
C PHE A 422 4.87 -23.23 27.89
N LYS A 423 4.75 -23.33 29.22
CA LYS A 423 4.05 -22.33 30.02
C LYS A 423 5.00 -21.16 30.30
N PRO A 424 4.69 -19.92 29.87
CA PRO A 424 5.57 -18.80 30.09
C PRO A 424 5.66 -18.42 31.57
N ASP A 425 6.85 -18.05 32.00
CA ASP A 425 7.12 -17.43 33.29
C ASP A 425 6.70 -15.96 33.24
N LEU A 426 5.96 -15.53 34.27
CA LEU A 426 5.55 -14.14 34.50
C LEU A 426 6.26 -13.66 35.77
N MET A 427 7.34 -12.90 35.61
CA MET A 427 8.05 -12.28 36.74
C MET A 427 7.60 -10.84 37.03
N ASP A 428 6.79 -10.27 36.13
CA ASP A 428 6.43 -8.86 36.10
C ASP A 428 4.96 -8.64 36.52
N THR A 429 4.73 -7.73 37.47
CA THR A 429 3.40 -7.35 37.96
C THR A 429 2.60 -6.49 36.99
N GLU A 430 3.24 -5.90 35.97
CA GLU A 430 2.56 -5.10 34.95
C GLU A 430 1.84 -5.97 33.89
N TRP A 431 2.03 -7.28 33.92
CA TRP A 431 1.41 -8.23 33.00
C TRP A 431 0.59 -9.29 33.74
N LYS A 432 -0.49 -9.74 33.12
CA LYS A 432 -1.36 -10.79 33.67
C LYS A 432 -1.68 -11.86 32.64
N GLU A 433 -1.88 -13.07 33.12
CA GLU A 433 -2.44 -14.18 32.33
C GLU A 433 -3.97 -14.07 32.28
N ILE A 434 -4.55 -14.24 31.10
CA ILE A 434 -5.99 -14.41 30.92
C ILE A 434 -6.28 -15.91 30.88
N THR A 435 -7.15 -16.39 31.76
CA THR A 435 -7.60 -17.79 31.82
C THR A 435 -8.99 -18.01 31.20
N GLU A 436 -9.80 -16.96 31.15
CA GLU A 436 -11.14 -16.98 30.54
C GLU A 436 -11.08 -16.38 29.14
N HIS A 437 -11.45 -17.19 28.14
CA HIS A 437 -11.33 -16.79 26.76
C HIS A 437 -12.68 -16.72 26.06
N LYS A 438 -12.83 -15.74 25.16
CA LYS A 438 -13.90 -15.74 24.16
C LYS A 438 -13.64 -16.85 23.14
N ASP A 439 -14.68 -17.39 22.53
CA ASP A 439 -14.53 -18.37 21.46
C ASP A 439 -14.06 -17.69 20.17
N VAL A 440 -12.75 -17.52 20.05
CA VAL A 440 -12.08 -16.87 18.91
C VAL A 440 -10.86 -17.67 18.50
N SER A 441 -10.54 -17.65 17.20
CA SER A 441 -9.32 -18.25 16.67
C SER A 441 -8.31 -17.17 16.28
N VAL A 442 -7.04 -17.40 16.61
CA VAL A 442 -5.92 -16.53 16.27
C VAL A 442 -4.89 -17.37 15.53
N LEU A 443 -4.57 -16.97 14.29
CA LEU A 443 -3.55 -17.59 13.44
C LEU A 443 -3.69 -19.13 13.33
N GLY A 444 -4.92 -19.57 13.08
CA GLY A 444 -5.25 -20.98 12.83
C GLY A 444 -5.43 -21.84 14.09
N MET A 445 -5.45 -21.25 15.29
CA MET A 445 -5.69 -21.97 16.53
C MET A 445 -6.72 -21.25 17.41
N PRO A 446 -7.63 -21.99 18.08
CA PRO A 446 -8.45 -21.46 19.17
C PRO A 446 -7.59 -20.74 20.22
N ILE A 447 -8.06 -19.60 20.71
CA ILE A 447 -7.35 -18.83 21.74
C ILE A 447 -7.13 -19.64 23.03
N SER A 448 -8.01 -20.61 23.30
CA SER A 448 -7.92 -21.54 24.43
C SER A 448 -6.73 -22.49 24.35
N ASP A 449 -6.08 -22.63 23.20
CA ASP A 449 -4.84 -23.39 23.02
C ASP A 449 -3.58 -22.57 23.30
N TYR A 450 -3.71 -21.31 23.76
CA TYR A 450 -2.60 -20.45 24.13
C TYR A 450 -2.60 -20.14 25.64
N TYR A 451 -1.40 -19.91 26.17
CA TYR A 451 -1.22 -19.04 27.32
C TYR A 451 -1.26 -17.59 26.82
N VAL A 452 -2.17 -16.76 27.37
CA VAL A 452 -2.43 -15.41 26.88
C VAL A 452 -2.00 -14.40 27.93
N LEU A 453 -0.96 -13.63 27.63
CA LEU A 453 -0.44 -12.58 28.50
C LEU A 453 -0.84 -11.21 27.97
N THR A 454 -1.36 -10.32 28.81
CA THR A 454 -1.73 -8.95 28.43
C THR A 454 -1.29 -7.96 29.50
N PRO A 455 -0.98 -6.69 29.15
CA PRO A 455 -0.71 -5.68 30.16
C PRO A 455 -1.92 -5.48 31.09
N THR A 456 -1.67 -5.25 32.37
CA THR A 456 -2.70 -4.96 33.37
C THR A 456 -3.41 -3.64 33.08
N VAL A 457 -2.65 -2.63 32.63
CA VAL A 457 -3.11 -1.32 32.17
C VAL A 457 -2.62 -1.09 30.76
N GLN A 458 -3.55 -0.86 29.83
CA GLN A 458 -3.21 -0.50 28.46
C GLN A 458 -2.80 0.97 28.38
N ARG A 459 -1.65 1.22 27.76
CA ARG A 459 -1.11 2.57 27.58
C ARG A 459 -0.86 2.83 26.09
N GLU A 460 -1.14 4.06 25.68
CA GLU A 460 -0.93 4.52 24.32
C GLU A 460 0.58 4.72 24.08
N ALA A 461 1.06 4.43 22.87
CA ALA A 461 2.49 4.37 22.56
C ALA A 461 3.20 5.72 22.72
N TYR A 462 2.56 6.84 22.35
CA TYR A 462 3.13 8.16 22.54
C TYR A 462 3.19 8.55 24.02
N ALA A 463 2.21 8.17 24.83
CA ALA A 463 2.25 8.43 26.26
C ALA A 463 3.44 7.72 26.94
N GLU A 464 3.71 6.47 26.55
CA GLU A 464 4.90 5.71 27.00
C GLU A 464 6.20 6.37 26.54
N LEU A 465 6.33 6.70 25.25
CA LEU A 465 7.55 7.32 24.72
C LEU A 465 7.80 8.71 25.31
N ILE A 466 6.78 9.53 25.53
CA ILE A 466 6.89 10.84 26.18
C ILE A 466 7.43 10.68 27.60
N SER A 467 6.95 9.67 28.35
CA SER A 467 7.48 9.33 29.67
C SER A 467 8.97 8.95 29.60
N HIS A 468 9.36 8.12 28.61
CA HIS A 468 10.77 7.75 28.40
C HIS A 468 11.64 8.95 28.03
N ILE A 469 11.16 9.87 27.17
CA ILE A 469 11.85 11.12 26.83
C ILE A 469 12.08 11.94 28.10
N PHE A 470 11.05 12.11 28.93
CA PHE A 470 11.16 12.85 30.20
C PHE A 470 12.17 12.22 31.17
N GLN A 471 12.30 10.90 31.19
CA GLN A 471 13.28 10.18 32.00
C GLN A 471 14.69 10.17 31.38
N GLY A 472 14.84 10.58 30.12
CA GLY A 472 16.11 10.52 29.40
C GLY A 472 16.49 9.13 28.92
N ARG A 473 15.52 8.22 28.83
CA ARG A 473 15.72 6.85 28.34
C ARG A 473 15.90 6.85 26.83
N LYS A 474 16.93 6.16 26.34
CA LYS A 474 17.28 6.09 24.90
C LYS A 474 17.02 4.73 24.26
N ASP A 475 16.73 3.71 25.06
CA ASP A 475 16.56 2.32 24.60
C ASP A 475 15.36 2.11 23.66
N SER A 476 14.37 3.01 23.69
CA SER A 476 13.18 2.97 22.83
C SER A 476 13.23 3.94 21.63
N PHE A 477 14.41 4.50 21.30
CA PHE A 477 14.55 5.51 20.25
C PHE A 477 15.61 5.13 19.23
N ILE A 478 15.46 5.65 18.01
CA ILE A 478 16.36 5.31 16.91
C ILE A 478 17.65 6.16 16.98
N SER A 479 18.79 5.48 17.14
CA SER A 479 20.10 6.12 17.01
C SER A 479 20.46 6.40 15.55
N THR A 480 21.40 7.31 15.33
CA THR A 480 21.91 7.62 13.98
C THR A 480 22.50 6.38 13.31
N GLU A 481 23.30 5.60 14.05
CA GLU A 481 23.91 4.36 13.56
C GLU A 481 22.86 3.31 13.15
N ASN A 482 21.82 3.11 13.99
CA ASN A 482 20.73 2.18 13.69
C ASN A 482 19.94 2.60 12.45
N LEU A 483 19.66 3.90 12.32
CA LEU A 483 18.95 4.47 11.17
C LEU A 483 19.71 4.23 9.87
N LEU A 484 21.02 4.54 9.85
CA LEU A 484 21.85 4.38 8.66
C LEU A 484 22.05 2.91 8.30
N ALA A 485 22.21 2.03 9.29
CA ALA A 485 22.28 0.59 9.06
C ALA A 485 20.99 0.05 8.43
N SER A 486 19.83 0.50 8.92
CA SER A 486 18.53 0.15 8.32
C SER A 486 18.43 0.64 6.88
N TRP A 487 18.75 1.91 6.60
CA TRP A 487 18.68 2.42 5.23
C TRP A 487 19.68 1.75 4.28
N GLY A 488 20.88 1.39 4.76
CA GLY A 488 21.86 0.67 3.96
C GLY A 488 21.33 -0.70 3.48
N PHE A 489 20.49 -1.33 4.29
CA PHE A 489 19.81 -2.58 3.94
C PHE A 489 18.62 -2.38 2.99
N TRP A 490 17.81 -1.35 3.18
CA TRP A 490 16.55 -1.15 2.43
C TRP A 490 16.70 -0.41 1.09
N THR A 491 17.66 0.52 0.98
CA THR A 491 17.85 1.34 -0.23
C THR A 491 18.05 0.51 -1.52
N PRO A 492 18.84 -0.57 -1.55
CA PRO A 492 18.99 -1.37 -2.76
C PRO A 492 17.68 -1.96 -3.29
N LEU A 493 16.82 -2.46 -2.41
CA LEU A 493 15.51 -2.98 -2.78
C LEU A 493 14.64 -1.89 -3.39
N LEU A 494 14.60 -0.71 -2.74
CA LEU A 494 13.80 0.43 -3.22
C LEU A 494 14.22 0.87 -4.63
N HIS A 495 15.53 0.91 -4.90
CA HIS A 495 16.04 1.19 -6.24
C HIS A 495 15.68 0.08 -7.25
N GLY A 496 15.80 -1.19 -6.85
CA GLY A 496 15.45 -2.33 -7.69
C GLY A 496 13.95 -2.38 -8.06
N LEU A 497 13.08 -1.86 -7.19
CA LEU A 497 11.63 -1.84 -7.40
C LEU A 497 11.11 -0.59 -8.12
N ALA A 498 11.91 0.47 -8.28
CA ALA A 498 11.44 1.78 -8.76
C ALA A 498 10.72 1.78 -10.12
N LYS A 499 10.97 0.79 -10.97
CA LYS A 499 10.32 0.61 -12.30
C LYS A 499 9.42 -0.62 -12.37
N THR A 500 9.12 -1.26 -11.24
CA THR A 500 8.32 -2.48 -11.19
C THR A 500 6.86 -2.11 -11.02
N SER A 501 5.99 -2.60 -11.90
CA SER A 501 4.55 -2.41 -11.76
C SER A 501 3.99 -3.27 -10.62
N PRO A 502 3.29 -2.67 -9.64
CA PRO A 502 2.66 -3.43 -8.57
C PRO A 502 1.46 -4.25 -9.08
N ARG A 503 1.22 -5.43 -8.47
CA ARG A 503 0.01 -6.22 -8.73
C ARG A 503 -1.22 -5.47 -8.23
N LEU A 504 -2.22 -5.29 -9.10
CA LEU A 504 -3.49 -4.70 -8.69
C LEU A 504 -4.32 -5.65 -7.83
N TYR A 505 -4.95 -5.11 -6.78
CA TYR A 505 -5.91 -5.84 -5.94
C TYR A 505 -7.15 -4.97 -5.63
N PRO A 506 -8.36 -5.54 -5.50
CA PRO A 506 -9.59 -4.74 -5.34
C PRO A 506 -9.60 -3.87 -4.08
N GLY A 507 -9.18 -4.43 -2.95
CA GLY A 507 -9.29 -3.84 -1.63
C GLY A 507 -10.28 -4.60 -0.74
N GLY A 508 -10.05 -4.57 0.57
CA GLY A 508 -10.94 -5.20 1.56
C GLY A 508 -10.99 -6.73 1.47
N ALA A 509 -12.15 -7.31 1.76
CA ALA A 509 -12.36 -8.76 1.75
C ALA A 509 -12.25 -9.38 0.34
N ASP A 510 -12.52 -8.59 -0.71
CA ASP A 510 -12.48 -9.02 -2.12
C ASP A 510 -11.07 -9.33 -2.61
N ASN A 511 -10.05 -9.01 -1.82
CA ASN A 511 -8.67 -9.44 -2.06
C ASN A 511 -8.54 -10.96 -2.16
N GLY A 512 -9.37 -11.71 -1.43
CA GLY A 512 -9.29 -13.17 -1.37
C GLY A 512 -7.85 -13.64 -1.13
N ASN A 513 -7.34 -14.48 -2.04
CA ASN A 513 -5.97 -15.00 -2.02
C ASN A 513 -5.05 -14.33 -3.05
N MET A 514 -5.41 -13.15 -3.59
CA MET A 514 -4.61 -12.49 -4.65
C MET A 514 -3.26 -11.98 -4.17
N LEU A 515 -3.15 -11.66 -2.89
CA LEU A 515 -1.93 -11.15 -2.27
C LEU A 515 -1.09 -12.26 -1.61
N ASP A 516 -1.58 -13.50 -1.62
CA ASP A 516 -0.82 -14.65 -1.13
C ASP A 516 0.43 -14.83 -1.99
N PHE A 517 1.56 -15.07 -1.35
CA PHE A 517 2.84 -15.29 -2.01
C PHE A 517 3.52 -16.56 -1.48
N LYS A 518 4.31 -17.19 -2.35
CA LYS A 518 5.11 -18.38 -2.07
C LYS A 518 6.58 -18.02 -2.04
N LEU A 519 7.32 -18.77 -1.23
CA LEU A 519 8.77 -18.65 -1.06
C LEU A 519 9.46 -19.77 -1.82
N LEU A 520 10.34 -19.42 -2.75
CA LEU A 520 11.14 -20.35 -3.56
C LEU A 520 12.62 -20.02 -3.39
N GLY A 521 13.26 -20.65 -2.41
CA GLY A 521 14.64 -20.32 -2.04
C GLY A 521 14.74 -18.88 -1.53
N ARG A 522 15.34 -17.98 -2.34
CA ARG A 522 15.42 -16.53 -2.05
C ARG A 522 14.39 -15.69 -2.80
N GLU A 523 13.61 -16.31 -3.67
CA GLU A 523 12.61 -15.65 -4.49
C GLU A 523 11.24 -15.65 -3.81
N VAL A 524 10.53 -14.53 -3.90
CA VAL A 524 9.14 -14.37 -3.48
C VAL A 524 8.31 -14.10 -4.73
N THR A 525 7.28 -14.91 -4.94
CA THR A 525 6.33 -14.72 -6.06
C THR A 525 4.91 -14.89 -5.55
N PHE A 526 3.95 -14.21 -6.18
CA PHE A 526 2.55 -14.46 -5.83
C PHE A 526 2.19 -15.93 -6.07
N ALA A 527 1.44 -16.52 -5.15
CA ALA A 527 1.07 -17.93 -5.16
C ALA A 527 0.09 -18.24 -6.30
N ASN A 528 -0.82 -17.31 -6.55
CA ASN A 528 -1.78 -17.38 -7.64
C ASN A 528 -1.31 -16.53 -8.81
N GLU A 529 -1.52 -17.03 -10.04
CA GLU A 529 -1.50 -16.18 -11.22
C GLU A 529 -2.57 -15.07 -11.06
N ALA A 530 -2.49 -14.01 -11.85
CA ALA A 530 -3.42 -12.89 -11.75
C ALA A 530 -4.85 -13.33 -12.11
N VAL A 531 -5.59 -13.86 -11.13
CA VAL A 531 -7.03 -14.04 -11.23
C VAL A 531 -7.65 -12.66 -11.04
N VAL A 532 -8.23 -12.11 -12.09
CA VAL A 532 -8.90 -10.81 -12.03
C VAL A 532 -10.31 -11.04 -11.51
N MET A 533 -10.57 -10.50 -10.33
CA MET A 533 -11.92 -10.14 -9.93
C MET A 533 -12.30 -8.87 -10.70
N ILE A 534 -13.33 -8.99 -11.53
CA ILE A 534 -14.12 -7.86 -12.03
C ILE A 534 -14.60 -7.11 -10.77
N PRO A 535 -14.37 -5.79 -10.64
CA PRO A 535 -15.00 -5.03 -9.56
C PRO A 535 -16.51 -5.20 -9.66
N GLN A 536 -17.13 -5.83 -8.65
CA GLN A 536 -18.59 -5.79 -8.52
C GLN A 536 -19.09 -4.39 -8.11
N ASP A 537 -18.19 -3.45 -7.82
CA ASP A 537 -18.52 -2.05 -7.47
C ASP A 537 -18.78 -1.12 -8.67
N HIS A 538 -18.90 -1.66 -9.88
CA HIS A 538 -19.66 -1.01 -10.96
C HIS A 538 -21.06 -1.60 -11.16
N MET A 539 -21.53 -2.43 -10.23
CA MET A 539 -22.95 -2.64 -9.96
C MET A 539 -23.28 -1.94 -8.63
N GLY A 540 -23.09 -0.62 -8.62
CA GLY A 540 -23.48 0.21 -7.49
C GLY A 540 -24.96 0.03 -7.18
N GLY A 541 -25.26 -0.41 -5.96
CA GLY A 541 -26.57 -0.24 -5.35
C GLY A 541 -26.82 1.24 -5.05
N SER A 542 -27.21 2.00 -6.06
CA SER A 542 -28.11 3.15 -5.91
C SER A 542 -28.94 3.29 -7.18
N GLY A 543 -30.21 2.90 -7.10
CA GLY A 543 -31.18 3.13 -8.15
C GLY A 543 -31.05 2.17 -9.32
N ALA A 544 -32.01 1.25 -9.41
CA ALA A 544 -32.61 0.99 -10.70
C ALA A 544 -33.08 2.33 -11.27
N GLU A 545 -32.25 2.96 -12.11
CA GLU A 545 -32.55 3.89 -13.21
C GLU A 545 -31.32 4.75 -13.55
N SER A 546 -30.59 4.35 -14.60
CA SER A 546 -30.12 5.20 -15.73
C SER A 546 -28.72 4.88 -16.29
N PHE A 547 -28.48 3.65 -16.78
CA PHE A 547 -27.48 3.44 -17.84
C PHE A 547 -28.06 2.45 -18.84
N GLN A 548 -28.68 2.97 -19.90
CA GLN A 548 -29.30 2.14 -20.94
C GLN A 548 -28.16 1.56 -21.78
N VAL A 549 -27.84 0.27 -21.65
CA VAL A 549 -27.22 -0.50 -22.73
C VAL A 549 -28.37 -1.01 -23.57
N MET A 550 -28.51 -0.54 -24.81
CA MET A 550 -29.55 -1.04 -25.70
C MET A 550 -29.11 -2.38 -26.29
N GLN A 551 -29.73 -3.46 -25.84
CA GLN A 551 -29.65 -4.75 -26.51
C GLN A 551 -30.79 -4.86 -27.51
N GLY A 552 -30.47 -5.23 -28.75
CA GLY A 552 -31.45 -5.30 -29.82
C GLY A 552 -31.01 -6.21 -30.94
N LYS A 553 -31.63 -6.03 -32.12
CA LYS A 553 -31.19 -6.68 -33.34
C LYS A 553 -30.78 -5.64 -34.36
N TYR A 554 -29.66 -5.87 -35.03
CA TYR A 554 -29.23 -5.13 -36.20
C TYR A 554 -28.98 -6.12 -37.34
N ARG A 555 -29.66 -5.92 -38.47
CA ARG A 555 -29.68 -6.86 -39.60
C ARG A 555 -29.94 -8.31 -39.17
N SER A 556 -30.94 -8.49 -38.31
CA SER A 556 -31.38 -9.80 -37.77
C SER A 556 -30.39 -10.52 -36.85
N ALA A 557 -29.21 -9.95 -36.59
CA ALA A 557 -28.20 -10.44 -35.65
C ALA A 557 -28.26 -9.64 -34.32
N GLU A 558 -27.67 -10.18 -33.25
CA GLU A 558 -27.63 -9.50 -31.95
C GLU A 558 -26.86 -8.17 -32.06
N MET A 559 -27.36 -7.13 -31.39
CA MET A 559 -26.70 -5.83 -31.31
C MET A 559 -26.56 -5.40 -29.86
N VAL A 560 -25.37 -4.92 -29.52
CA VAL A 560 -25.03 -4.23 -28.28
C VAL A 560 -24.72 -2.79 -28.62
N SER A 561 -25.44 -1.85 -28.02
CA SER A 561 -25.20 -0.42 -28.19
C SER A 561 -25.05 0.29 -26.84
N ALA A 562 -24.06 1.17 -26.76
CA ALA A 562 -23.71 1.98 -25.58
C ALA A 562 -22.88 3.20 -26.02
N TRP A 563 -22.46 4.07 -25.08
CA TRP A 563 -21.46 5.09 -25.41
C TRP A 563 -20.11 4.44 -25.75
N PRO A 564 -19.21 5.14 -26.48
CA PRO A 564 -17.98 4.57 -26.98
C PRO A 564 -17.15 3.83 -25.92
N GLU A 565 -17.00 4.41 -24.72
CA GLU A 565 -16.21 3.80 -23.64
C GLU A 565 -16.88 2.53 -23.09
N GLU A 566 -18.17 2.56 -22.76
CA GLU A 566 -18.87 1.38 -22.21
C GLU A 566 -18.99 0.26 -23.24
N LEU A 567 -19.15 0.59 -24.53
CA LEU A 567 -19.18 -0.39 -25.61
C LEU A 567 -17.87 -1.17 -25.68
N ILE A 568 -16.74 -0.46 -25.57
CA ILE A 568 -15.41 -1.09 -25.54
C ILE A 568 -15.22 -1.95 -24.30
N VAL A 569 -15.66 -1.47 -23.12
CA VAL A 569 -15.64 -2.27 -21.88
C VAL A 569 -16.44 -3.56 -22.06
N ARG A 570 -17.65 -3.46 -22.63
CA ARG A 570 -18.50 -4.62 -22.86
C ARG A 570 -17.91 -5.59 -23.88
N LEU A 571 -17.40 -5.09 -25.00
CA LEU A 571 -16.75 -5.93 -26.01
C LEU A 571 -15.52 -6.65 -25.43
N ALA A 572 -14.69 -5.97 -24.65
CA ALA A 572 -13.53 -6.57 -24.00
C ALA A 572 -13.93 -7.68 -23.02
N ALA A 573 -15.00 -7.48 -22.24
CA ALA A 573 -15.55 -8.50 -21.35
C ALA A 573 -16.10 -9.72 -22.12
N ASP A 574 -16.85 -9.49 -23.21
CA ASP A 574 -17.38 -10.56 -24.06
C ASP A 574 -16.25 -11.37 -24.74
N LEU A 575 -15.16 -10.69 -25.12
CA LEU A 575 -13.97 -11.32 -25.69
C LEU A 575 -13.26 -12.19 -24.66
N GLN A 576 -13.03 -11.67 -23.46
CA GLN A 576 -12.42 -12.43 -22.36
C GLN A 576 -13.26 -13.65 -21.99
N ALA A 577 -14.58 -13.49 -21.85
CA ALA A 577 -15.47 -14.61 -21.54
C ALA A 577 -15.41 -15.71 -22.62
N SER A 578 -15.27 -15.33 -23.90
CA SER A 578 -15.07 -16.27 -25.01
C SER A 578 -13.71 -16.97 -24.91
N ALA A 579 -12.66 -16.23 -24.55
CA ALA A 579 -11.31 -16.77 -24.38
C ALA A 579 -11.23 -17.79 -23.25
N GLU A 580 -11.75 -17.44 -22.07
CA GLU A 580 -11.77 -18.32 -20.91
C GLU A 580 -12.59 -19.59 -21.17
N LYS A 581 -13.73 -19.46 -21.87
CA LYS A 581 -14.54 -20.62 -22.25
C LYS A 581 -13.74 -21.57 -23.16
N ALA A 582 -13.14 -21.05 -24.21
CA ALA A 582 -12.37 -21.84 -25.16
C ALA A 582 -11.15 -22.53 -24.52
N VAL A 583 -10.41 -21.82 -23.66
CA VAL A 583 -9.26 -22.40 -22.94
C VAL A 583 -9.71 -23.48 -21.97
N ARG A 584 -10.84 -23.32 -21.27
CA ARG A 584 -11.40 -24.37 -20.40
C ARG A 584 -11.82 -25.61 -21.18
N GLU A 585 -12.40 -25.46 -22.37
CA GLU A 585 -12.96 -26.57 -23.15
C GLU A 585 -11.91 -27.27 -24.03
N GLY A 586 -10.95 -26.53 -24.58
CA GLY A 586 -10.01 -27.02 -25.59
C GLY A 586 -8.55 -26.67 -25.35
N GLY A 587 -8.22 -26.02 -24.22
CA GLY A 587 -6.84 -25.66 -23.84
C GLY A 587 -6.21 -24.52 -24.65
N ARG A 588 -6.91 -23.98 -25.66
CA ARG A 588 -6.44 -22.88 -26.51
C ARG A 588 -7.58 -21.98 -26.94
N PHE A 589 -7.29 -20.70 -27.16
CA PHE A 589 -8.21 -19.75 -27.77
C PHE A 589 -7.63 -19.19 -29.06
N HIS A 590 -8.40 -19.17 -30.15
CA HIS A 590 -7.97 -18.65 -31.44
C HIS A 590 -8.75 -17.38 -31.77
N LEU A 591 -8.06 -16.25 -31.69
CA LEU A 591 -8.60 -14.90 -31.85
C LEU A 591 -8.07 -14.28 -33.14
N ALA A 592 -8.97 -13.92 -34.07
CA ALA A 592 -8.60 -13.16 -35.25
C ALA A 592 -9.01 -11.68 -35.10
N LEU A 593 -8.07 -10.75 -35.32
CA LEU A 593 -8.28 -9.31 -35.16
C LEU A 593 -8.11 -8.57 -36.50
N SER A 594 -9.11 -7.76 -36.83
CA SER A 594 -9.02 -6.75 -37.91
C SER A 594 -8.05 -5.64 -37.56
N GLY A 595 -7.38 -5.11 -38.57
CA GLY A 595 -6.62 -3.88 -38.44
C GLY A 595 -7.49 -2.62 -38.45
N GLY A 596 -6.82 -1.46 -38.56
CA GLY A 596 -7.46 -0.13 -38.60
C GLY A 596 -7.54 0.57 -37.24
N SER A 597 -8.17 1.75 -37.22
CA SER A 597 -8.27 2.60 -36.02
C SER A 597 -9.41 2.21 -35.07
N SER A 598 -10.47 1.56 -35.57
CA SER A 598 -11.64 1.17 -34.77
C SER A 598 -11.32 0.26 -33.56
N PRO A 599 -10.47 -0.79 -33.66
CA PRO A 599 -10.17 -1.65 -32.52
C PRO A 599 -9.11 -1.08 -31.55
N LEU A 600 -8.57 0.12 -31.81
CA LEU A 600 -7.48 0.68 -31.00
C LEU A 600 -7.84 0.84 -29.52
N ALA A 601 -9.04 1.35 -29.25
CA ALA A 601 -9.55 1.50 -27.89
C ALA A 601 -9.72 0.14 -27.20
N LEU A 602 -10.11 -0.90 -27.95
CA LEU A 602 -10.19 -2.26 -27.43
C LEU A 602 -8.81 -2.82 -27.10
N PHE A 603 -7.80 -2.63 -27.96
CA PHE A 603 -6.43 -3.09 -27.71
C PHE A 603 -5.87 -2.48 -26.42
N GLN A 604 -6.02 -1.17 -26.26
CA GLN A 604 -5.61 -0.47 -25.04
C GLN A 604 -6.39 -0.96 -23.82
N ARG A 605 -7.70 -1.21 -23.95
CA ARG A 605 -8.54 -1.75 -22.86
C ARG A 605 -8.07 -3.14 -22.44
N LEU A 606 -7.81 -4.03 -23.40
CA LEU A 606 -7.32 -5.38 -23.14
C LEU A 606 -5.94 -5.37 -22.46
N ALA A 607 -5.04 -4.51 -22.94
CA ALA A 607 -3.69 -4.36 -22.36
C ALA A 607 -3.70 -3.79 -20.93
N ARG A 608 -4.60 -2.85 -20.63
CA ARG A 608 -4.58 -2.08 -19.36
C ARG A 608 -5.58 -2.53 -18.31
N HIS A 609 -6.60 -3.31 -18.68
CA HIS A 609 -7.72 -3.60 -17.78
C HIS A 609 -8.18 -5.07 -17.80
N HIS A 610 -7.66 -5.92 -18.69
CA HIS A 610 -8.02 -7.34 -18.78
C HIS A 610 -6.81 -8.26 -18.49
N TYR A 611 -6.25 -8.13 -17.29
CA TYR A 611 -5.03 -8.85 -16.90
C TYR A 611 -5.19 -10.37 -16.76
N SER A 612 -6.41 -10.89 -16.63
CA SER A 612 -6.74 -12.33 -16.58
C SER A 612 -7.05 -12.93 -17.94
N PHE A 613 -7.02 -12.13 -19.01
CA PHE A 613 -7.19 -12.67 -20.34
C PHE A 613 -6.10 -13.76 -20.54
N PRO A 614 -6.47 -14.99 -20.96
CA PRO A 614 -5.55 -16.13 -20.97
C PRO A 614 -4.56 -16.04 -22.14
N TRP A 615 -3.70 -15.01 -22.14
CA TRP A 615 -2.74 -14.69 -23.20
C TRP A 615 -1.73 -15.82 -23.46
N ARG A 616 -1.39 -16.59 -22.43
CA ARG A 616 -0.51 -17.75 -22.55
C ARG A 616 -1.07 -18.82 -23.48
N ASP A 617 -2.39 -18.99 -23.48
CA ASP A 617 -3.11 -20.03 -24.25
C ASP A 617 -3.88 -19.44 -25.44
N THR A 618 -3.75 -18.14 -25.68
CA THR A 618 -4.38 -17.44 -26.80
C THR A 618 -3.43 -17.34 -27.98
N HIS A 619 -3.89 -17.81 -29.14
CA HIS A 619 -3.30 -17.57 -30.45
C HIS A 619 -3.97 -16.36 -31.11
N VAL A 620 -3.18 -15.34 -31.48
CA VAL A 620 -3.64 -14.12 -32.12
C VAL A 620 -3.31 -14.14 -33.60
N TRP A 621 -4.33 -13.97 -34.44
CA TRP A 621 -4.27 -14.02 -35.90
C TRP A 621 -4.67 -12.66 -36.48
N MET A 622 -3.99 -12.23 -37.54
CA MET A 622 -4.44 -11.10 -38.32
C MET A 622 -5.60 -11.51 -39.23
N VAL A 623 -6.65 -10.69 -39.28
CA VAL A 623 -7.75 -10.82 -40.26
C VAL A 623 -7.35 -10.25 -41.62
N ASP A 624 -6.58 -9.17 -41.62
CA ASP A 624 -6.11 -8.51 -42.82
C ASP A 624 -4.82 -7.73 -42.58
N GLU A 625 -4.01 -7.58 -43.62
CA GLU A 625 -2.76 -6.83 -43.59
C GLU A 625 -2.50 -6.10 -44.92
N ARG A 626 -1.87 -4.94 -44.82
CA ARG A 626 -1.37 -4.18 -45.97
C ARG A 626 -0.08 -4.80 -46.48
N CYS A 627 0.09 -4.83 -47.79
CA CYS A 627 1.31 -5.31 -48.43
C CYS A 627 2.45 -4.28 -48.28
N VAL A 628 2.89 -4.11 -47.03
CA VAL A 628 4.00 -3.27 -46.55
C VAL A 628 4.79 -4.08 -45.52
N PRO A 629 6.07 -3.76 -45.25
CA PRO A 629 6.82 -4.40 -44.18
C PRO A 629 6.11 -4.28 -42.83
N LEU A 630 6.14 -5.33 -42.01
CA LEU A 630 5.46 -5.38 -40.70
C LEU A 630 5.97 -4.36 -39.67
N THR A 631 7.09 -3.68 -39.97
CA THR A 631 7.65 -2.63 -39.14
C THR A 631 7.16 -1.23 -39.49
N GLU A 632 6.52 -1.05 -40.66
CA GLU A 632 6.05 0.24 -41.15
C GLU A 632 4.80 0.73 -40.42
N LEU A 633 4.61 2.05 -40.37
CA LEU A 633 3.47 2.68 -39.70
C LEU A 633 2.11 2.28 -40.31
N ASP A 634 2.10 1.94 -41.60
CA ASP A 634 0.88 1.51 -42.30
C ASP A 634 0.50 0.05 -42.02
N SER A 635 1.34 -0.74 -41.33
CA SER A 635 1.05 -2.14 -41.01
C SER A 635 -0.01 -2.27 -39.90
N ASN A 636 -0.99 -3.13 -40.14
CA ASN A 636 -1.99 -3.52 -39.15
C ASN A 636 -1.32 -4.27 -37.98
N PHE A 637 -0.37 -5.16 -38.28
CA PHE A 637 0.42 -5.87 -37.27
C PHE A 637 1.23 -4.91 -36.41
N ARG A 638 1.85 -3.88 -37.00
CA ARG A 638 2.57 -2.86 -36.23
C ARG A 638 1.66 -2.16 -35.22
N THR A 639 0.46 -1.78 -35.66
CA THR A 639 -0.55 -1.17 -34.78
C THR A 639 -0.96 -2.10 -33.65
N LEU A 640 -1.23 -3.38 -33.96
CA LEU A 640 -1.56 -4.40 -32.96
C LEU A 640 -0.41 -4.60 -31.96
N HIS A 641 0.83 -4.64 -32.46
CA HIS A 641 2.02 -4.79 -31.64
C HIS A 641 2.18 -3.64 -30.66
N ASP A 642 2.10 -2.41 -31.16
CA ASP A 642 2.35 -1.20 -30.38
C ASP A 642 1.25 -0.93 -29.34
N HIS A 643 0.04 -1.42 -29.56
CA HIS A 643 -1.08 -1.14 -28.65
C HIS A 643 -1.55 -2.34 -27.81
N LEU A 644 -1.13 -3.56 -28.15
CA LEU A 644 -1.50 -4.77 -27.40
C LEU A 644 -0.30 -5.67 -27.13
N LEU A 645 0.37 -6.19 -28.16
CA LEU A 645 1.29 -7.33 -28.00
C LEU A 645 2.51 -6.99 -27.12
N GLN A 646 3.04 -5.77 -27.19
CA GLN A 646 4.18 -5.36 -26.34
C GLN A 646 3.82 -5.19 -24.86
N HIS A 647 2.52 -5.13 -24.53
CA HIS A 647 2.01 -4.89 -23.18
C HIS A 647 1.48 -6.15 -22.50
N VAL A 648 1.39 -7.28 -23.22
CA VAL A 648 0.85 -8.55 -22.71
C VAL A 648 1.90 -9.65 -22.77
N LYS A 649 1.83 -10.60 -21.83
CA LYS A 649 2.75 -11.76 -21.80
C LYS A 649 2.15 -12.92 -22.58
N MET A 650 2.61 -13.13 -23.81
CA MET A 650 2.23 -14.27 -24.63
C MET A 650 3.45 -14.96 -25.26
N PRO A 651 3.40 -16.28 -25.49
CA PRO A 651 4.44 -16.97 -26.24
C PRO A 651 4.54 -16.44 -27.68
N TYR A 652 5.75 -16.22 -28.18
CA TYR A 652 5.97 -15.73 -29.55
C TYR A 652 5.34 -16.62 -30.62
N PHE A 653 5.33 -17.95 -30.41
CA PHE A 653 4.71 -18.91 -31.34
C PHE A 653 3.16 -18.86 -31.35
N ASN A 654 2.54 -18.06 -30.47
CA ASN A 654 1.11 -17.81 -30.49
C ASN A 654 0.74 -16.53 -31.26
N ILE A 655 1.71 -15.81 -31.81
CA ILE A 655 1.49 -14.60 -32.61
C ILE A 655 1.61 -14.96 -34.10
N HIS A 656 0.53 -14.77 -34.86
CA HIS A 656 0.43 -15.17 -36.27
C HIS A 656 0.24 -13.93 -37.16
N PRO A 657 1.33 -13.23 -37.54
CA PRO A 657 1.27 -12.17 -38.54
C PRO A 657 1.01 -12.74 -39.94
N MET A 658 0.34 -11.97 -40.80
CA MET A 658 0.21 -12.35 -42.21
C MET A 658 1.58 -12.21 -42.92
N PRO A 659 2.04 -13.23 -43.66
CA PRO A 659 3.33 -13.22 -44.37
C PRO A 659 3.24 -12.39 -45.65
N VAL A 660 3.08 -11.07 -45.49
CA VAL A 660 2.97 -10.11 -46.60
C VAL A 660 4.33 -9.76 -47.22
N GLN A 661 5.43 -10.06 -46.53
CA GLN A 661 6.79 -9.86 -47.02
C GLN A 661 7.57 -11.19 -46.97
N MET A 662 7.91 -11.71 -48.15
CA MET A 662 8.67 -12.95 -48.31
C MET A 662 9.73 -12.75 -49.39
N ASN A 663 10.91 -13.34 -49.24
CA ASN A 663 12.00 -13.19 -50.21
C ASN A 663 12.30 -11.71 -50.57
N GLN A 664 12.16 -10.80 -49.60
CA GLN A 664 12.30 -9.34 -49.75
C GLN A 664 11.28 -8.68 -50.70
N ARG A 665 10.22 -9.38 -51.11
CA ARG A 665 9.13 -8.88 -51.95
C ARG A 665 7.82 -8.83 -51.17
N LEU A 666 6.90 -7.98 -51.60
CA LEU A 666 5.61 -7.74 -50.93
C LEU A 666 4.46 -8.37 -51.73
N CYS A 667 3.69 -9.25 -51.10
CA CYS A 667 2.46 -9.86 -51.64
C CYS A 667 2.55 -10.37 -53.09
N VAL A 668 3.65 -11.04 -53.41
CA VAL A 668 3.86 -11.69 -54.70
C VAL A 668 3.24 -13.09 -54.64
N GLU A 669 2.35 -13.42 -55.58
CA GLU A 669 1.61 -14.70 -55.58
C GLU A 669 2.56 -15.91 -55.62
N GLU A 670 3.67 -15.82 -56.37
CA GLU A 670 4.67 -16.87 -56.47
C GLU A 670 5.37 -17.18 -55.14
N ASP A 671 5.42 -16.22 -54.20
CA ASP A 671 5.97 -16.44 -52.86
C ASP A 671 5.02 -17.24 -51.95
N SER A 672 3.78 -17.51 -52.40
CA SER A 672 2.82 -18.39 -51.72
C SER A 672 2.47 -17.95 -50.29
N GLY A 673 2.60 -16.67 -49.94
CA GLY A 673 2.35 -16.16 -48.58
C GLY A 673 0.92 -16.43 -48.10
N ALA A 674 -0.09 -16.20 -48.95
CA ALA A 674 -1.48 -16.50 -48.60
C ALA A 674 -1.70 -18.00 -48.34
N LEU A 675 -1.09 -18.88 -49.15
CA LEU A 675 -1.15 -20.33 -48.98
C LEU A 675 -0.43 -20.79 -47.70
N LEU A 676 0.68 -20.15 -47.33
CA LEU A 676 1.40 -20.42 -46.09
C LEU A 676 0.52 -20.11 -44.87
N TYR A 677 -0.09 -18.93 -44.84
CA TYR A 677 -0.97 -18.52 -43.75
C TYR A 677 -2.21 -19.43 -43.66
N GLU A 678 -2.79 -19.81 -44.80
CA GLU A 678 -3.89 -20.76 -44.87
C GLU A 678 -3.49 -22.15 -44.33
N ARG A 679 -2.29 -22.62 -44.65
CA ARG A 679 -1.76 -23.89 -44.12
C ARG A 679 -1.62 -23.85 -42.60
N ASP A 680 -1.11 -22.74 -42.05
CA ASP A 680 -0.98 -22.57 -40.60
C ASP A 680 -2.35 -22.55 -39.91
N ILE A 681 -3.36 -21.91 -40.52
CA ILE A 681 -4.74 -21.95 -40.03
C ILE A 681 -5.26 -23.38 -40.03
N ASN A 682 -5.16 -24.11 -41.15
CA ASN A 682 -5.64 -25.48 -41.25
C ASN A 682 -4.93 -26.45 -40.28
N GLN A 683 -3.67 -26.17 -39.92
CA GLN A 683 -2.90 -27.00 -39.00
C GLN A 683 -3.18 -26.69 -37.53
N LEU A 684 -3.34 -25.41 -37.17
CA LEU A 684 -3.42 -24.96 -35.78
C LEU A 684 -4.85 -24.68 -35.31
N VAL A 685 -5.75 -24.28 -36.20
CA VAL A 685 -7.14 -23.94 -35.90
C VAL A 685 -8.01 -25.14 -36.25
N ASN A 686 -8.61 -25.78 -35.24
CA ASN A 686 -9.44 -26.96 -35.45
C ASN A 686 -10.61 -26.67 -36.42
N ALA A 687 -10.71 -27.47 -37.48
CA ALA A 687 -11.67 -27.29 -38.57
C ALA A 687 -11.68 -25.88 -39.19
N SER A 688 -10.58 -25.14 -39.05
CA SER A 688 -10.43 -23.75 -39.49
C SER A 688 -11.48 -22.80 -38.88
N SER A 689 -12.04 -23.18 -37.73
CA SER A 689 -13.06 -22.43 -37.01
C SER A 689 -12.43 -21.61 -35.89
N PHE A 690 -12.26 -20.30 -36.12
CA PHE A 690 -11.82 -19.39 -35.07
C PHE A 690 -12.86 -19.30 -33.95
N HIS A 691 -12.39 -19.19 -32.71
CA HIS A 691 -13.28 -19.02 -31.57
C HIS A 691 -13.90 -17.62 -31.57
N PHE A 692 -13.13 -16.61 -31.99
CA PHE A 692 -13.62 -15.24 -32.12
C PHE A 692 -12.92 -14.53 -33.28
N VAL A 693 -13.70 -13.90 -34.16
CA VAL A 693 -13.21 -12.98 -35.21
C VAL A 693 -13.77 -11.60 -34.91
N LEU A 694 -12.90 -10.60 -34.75
CA LEU A 694 -13.29 -9.20 -34.59
C LEU A 694 -13.07 -8.44 -35.88
N LEU A 695 -14.13 -7.82 -36.39
CA LEU A 695 -14.16 -7.07 -37.63
C LEU A 695 -14.46 -5.59 -37.39
N GLY A 696 -13.87 -4.73 -38.22
CA GLY A 696 -14.32 -3.35 -38.40
C GLY A 696 -15.13 -3.18 -39.68
N VAL A 697 -15.76 -2.00 -39.85
CA VAL A 697 -16.50 -1.64 -41.07
C VAL A 697 -16.01 -0.30 -41.63
N GLY A 698 -15.58 -0.30 -42.89
CA GLY A 698 -15.22 0.89 -43.66
C GLY A 698 -16.43 1.76 -44.04
N TYR A 699 -16.21 3.01 -44.42
CA TYR A 699 -17.31 3.95 -44.81
C TYR A 699 -18.08 3.51 -46.06
N ASP A 700 -17.44 2.70 -46.89
CA ASP A 700 -17.96 2.03 -48.08
C ASP A 700 -18.49 0.61 -47.78
N GLY A 701 -18.57 0.22 -46.51
CA GLY A 701 -18.99 -1.10 -46.05
C GLY A 701 -18.01 -2.24 -46.33
N HIS A 702 -16.75 -1.94 -46.64
CA HIS A 702 -15.68 -2.94 -46.65
C HIS A 702 -15.44 -3.50 -45.25
N THR A 703 -14.93 -4.73 -45.16
CA THR A 703 -14.49 -5.37 -43.91
C THR A 703 -13.36 -6.35 -44.22
N ALA A 704 -12.43 -6.59 -43.30
CA ALA A 704 -11.29 -7.49 -43.54
C ALA A 704 -10.50 -7.19 -44.84
N SER A 705 -10.41 -5.93 -45.29
CA SER A 705 -9.87 -5.58 -46.63
C SER A 705 -10.59 -6.23 -47.83
N LEU A 706 -11.86 -6.62 -47.68
CA LEU A 706 -12.78 -7.01 -48.75
C LEU A 706 -13.59 -5.79 -49.19
N PHE A 707 -13.33 -5.26 -50.39
CA PHE A 707 -13.88 -3.99 -50.87
C PHE A 707 -15.08 -4.16 -51.83
N PRO A 708 -16.00 -3.18 -51.91
CA PRO A 708 -17.07 -3.18 -52.90
C PRO A 708 -16.55 -3.35 -54.34
N GLY A 709 -17.22 -4.19 -55.12
CA GLY A 709 -16.85 -4.49 -56.51
C GLY A 709 -15.71 -5.48 -56.68
N SER A 710 -15.07 -5.93 -55.60
CA SER A 710 -14.12 -7.05 -55.65
C SER A 710 -14.84 -8.36 -55.99
N LYS A 711 -14.17 -9.28 -56.68
CA LYS A 711 -14.73 -10.59 -57.03
C LYS A 711 -14.69 -11.52 -55.80
N LEU A 712 -15.54 -11.26 -54.81
CA LEU A 712 -15.60 -12.01 -53.55
C LEU A 712 -15.85 -13.51 -53.77
N ASP A 713 -16.61 -13.86 -54.80
CA ASP A 713 -16.92 -15.24 -55.18
C ASP A 713 -15.77 -15.94 -55.95
N ALA A 714 -14.74 -15.20 -56.41
CA ALA A 714 -13.61 -15.76 -57.16
C ALA A 714 -12.57 -16.44 -56.28
N HIS A 715 -12.66 -16.30 -54.96
CA HIS A 715 -11.71 -16.89 -54.01
C HIS A 715 -11.98 -18.39 -53.73
N GLY A 716 -13.10 -18.92 -54.24
CA GLY A 716 -13.42 -20.35 -54.23
C GLY A 716 -13.34 -20.97 -52.84
N ASP A 717 -12.53 -22.02 -52.72
CA ASP A 717 -12.35 -22.75 -51.47
C ASP A 717 -11.30 -22.13 -50.50
N SER A 718 -10.61 -21.07 -50.88
CA SER A 718 -9.49 -20.53 -50.10
C SER A 718 -9.96 -19.82 -48.82
N LEU A 719 -9.20 -19.96 -47.74
CA LEU A 719 -9.39 -19.25 -46.47
C LEU A 719 -8.71 -17.87 -46.46
N VAL A 720 -7.65 -17.71 -47.26
CA VAL A 720 -6.85 -16.49 -47.34
C VAL A 720 -6.68 -16.10 -48.80
N ALA A 721 -6.81 -14.80 -49.10
CA ALA A 721 -6.63 -14.29 -50.45
C ALA A 721 -5.89 -12.95 -50.48
N LEU A 722 -5.27 -12.65 -51.62
CA LEU A 722 -4.85 -11.30 -51.94
C LEU A 722 -6.04 -10.51 -52.48
N THR A 723 -6.19 -9.27 -51.99
CA THR A 723 -7.29 -8.38 -52.37
C THR A 723 -6.73 -7.02 -52.78
N GLU A 724 -7.54 -6.24 -53.49
CA GLU A 724 -7.15 -4.93 -54.01
C GLU A 724 -8.01 -3.83 -53.38
N SER A 725 -7.34 -2.85 -52.78
CA SER A 725 -7.90 -1.67 -52.15
C SER A 725 -7.98 -0.51 -53.15
N PRO A 726 -9.07 0.26 -53.16
CA PRO A 726 -9.17 1.47 -53.97
C PRO A 726 -8.19 2.57 -53.53
N ALA A 727 -7.69 2.50 -52.29
CA ALA A 727 -6.69 3.41 -51.73
C ALA A 727 -5.32 2.73 -51.54
N LYS A 728 -4.24 3.50 -51.69
CA LYS A 728 -2.87 3.02 -51.45
C LYS A 728 -2.64 2.63 -49.96
N PRO A 729 -1.78 1.66 -49.68
CA PRO A 729 -1.20 0.67 -50.62
C PRO A 729 -2.32 -0.15 -51.28
N HIS A 730 -2.22 -0.53 -52.56
CA HIS A 730 -3.36 -1.18 -53.22
C HIS A 730 -3.53 -2.65 -52.82
N GLN A 731 -2.47 -3.43 -52.82
CA GLN A 731 -2.58 -4.84 -52.43
C GLN A 731 -2.75 -5.03 -50.92
N ARG A 732 -3.55 -6.04 -50.57
CA ARG A 732 -3.86 -6.49 -49.21
C ARG A 732 -3.81 -8.01 -49.17
N MET A 733 -3.50 -8.57 -48.01
CA MET A 733 -3.79 -9.97 -47.69
C MET A 733 -4.96 -10.01 -46.71
N SER A 734 -5.90 -10.93 -46.91
CA SER A 734 -7.20 -10.91 -46.23
C SER A 734 -7.71 -12.32 -45.96
N LEU A 735 -8.37 -12.52 -44.82
CA LEU A 735 -9.25 -13.66 -44.61
C LEU A 735 -10.50 -13.53 -45.50
N THR A 736 -10.81 -14.60 -46.23
CA THR A 736 -12.00 -14.64 -47.08
C THR A 736 -13.28 -14.73 -46.26
N LEU A 737 -14.43 -14.45 -46.87
CA LEU A 737 -15.73 -14.64 -46.22
C LEU A 737 -15.95 -16.08 -45.76
N ARG A 738 -15.35 -17.07 -46.44
CA ARG A 738 -15.38 -18.48 -46.00
C ARG A 738 -14.74 -18.63 -44.62
N ALA A 739 -13.51 -18.15 -44.44
CA ALA A 739 -12.80 -18.25 -43.17
C ALA A 739 -13.53 -17.51 -42.04
N ILE A 740 -14.03 -16.31 -42.33
CA ILE A 740 -14.79 -15.50 -41.36
C ILE A 740 -16.08 -16.21 -40.95
N ASN A 741 -16.82 -16.79 -41.91
CA ASN A 741 -18.12 -17.41 -41.65
C ASN A 741 -18.03 -18.81 -41.01
N GLN A 742 -16.83 -19.39 -40.90
CA GLN A 742 -16.56 -20.61 -40.14
C GLN A 742 -16.35 -20.35 -38.64
N ALA A 743 -16.20 -19.10 -38.21
CA ALA A 743 -15.95 -18.76 -36.82
C ALA A 743 -17.15 -19.03 -35.91
N GLN A 744 -16.88 -19.43 -34.66
CA GLN A 744 -17.90 -19.66 -33.64
C GLN A 744 -18.58 -18.35 -33.21
N LYS A 745 -17.82 -17.25 -33.16
CA LYS A 745 -18.33 -15.92 -32.89
C LYS A 745 -17.65 -14.89 -33.78
N VAL A 746 -18.45 -14.02 -34.39
CA VAL A 746 -17.98 -12.85 -35.13
C VAL A 746 -18.53 -11.59 -34.47
N GLY A 747 -17.63 -10.73 -34.00
CA GLY A 747 -17.96 -9.40 -33.50
C GLY A 747 -17.69 -8.36 -34.57
N VAL A 748 -18.63 -7.44 -34.80
CA VAL A 748 -18.44 -6.31 -35.71
C VAL A 748 -18.48 -5.02 -34.90
N LEU A 749 -17.35 -4.33 -34.83
CA LEU A 749 -17.21 -3.06 -34.10
C LEU A 749 -17.40 -1.87 -35.03
N VAL A 750 -18.39 -1.04 -34.74
CA VAL A 750 -18.69 0.20 -35.48
C VAL A 750 -18.74 1.35 -34.49
N MET A 751 -17.81 2.31 -34.64
CA MET A 751 -17.67 3.43 -33.71
C MET A 751 -17.53 4.77 -34.43
N GLY A 752 -18.08 5.80 -33.81
CA GLY A 752 -17.94 7.20 -34.18
C GLY A 752 -19.03 7.73 -35.12
N LYS A 753 -19.37 9.01 -34.92
CA LYS A 753 -20.40 9.75 -35.67
C LYS A 753 -20.26 9.68 -37.19
N SER A 754 -19.04 9.62 -37.70
CA SER A 754 -18.78 9.50 -39.13
C SER A 754 -19.34 8.21 -39.75
N LYS A 755 -19.64 7.19 -38.94
CA LYS A 755 -20.23 5.92 -39.40
C LYS A 755 -21.76 5.93 -39.44
N HIS A 756 -22.42 6.99 -38.98
CA HIS A 756 -23.87 7.03 -38.87
C HIS A 756 -24.63 6.82 -40.19
N GLU A 757 -24.20 7.51 -41.24
CA GLU A 757 -24.83 7.39 -42.56
C GLU A 757 -24.74 5.96 -43.10
N LEU A 758 -23.57 5.34 -42.93
CA LEU A 758 -23.35 3.95 -43.30
C LEU A 758 -24.23 2.99 -42.48
N VAL A 759 -24.28 3.13 -41.15
CA VAL A 759 -25.11 2.27 -40.28
C VAL A 759 -26.59 2.40 -40.67
N THR A 760 -27.05 3.61 -40.98
CA THR A 760 -28.41 3.86 -41.45
C THR A 760 -28.66 3.19 -42.80
N GLN A 761 -27.74 3.31 -43.76
CA GLN A 761 -27.86 2.70 -45.07
C GLN A 761 -27.83 1.16 -44.98
N LEU A 762 -26.88 0.62 -44.23
CA LEU A 762 -26.75 -0.81 -43.93
C LEU A 762 -27.99 -1.33 -43.19
N SER A 763 -28.77 -0.54 -42.47
CA SER A 763 -30.02 -1.05 -41.87
C SER A 763 -31.13 -1.35 -42.88
N ARG A 764 -31.08 -0.73 -44.08
CA ARG A 764 -32.17 -0.76 -45.09
C ARG A 764 -31.85 -1.60 -46.33
N VAL A 765 -30.57 -1.79 -46.64
CA VAL A 765 -30.17 -2.51 -47.85
C VAL A 765 -30.37 -4.02 -47.71
N LYS A 766 -30.86 -4.65 -48.78
CA LYS A 766 -30.80 -6.11 -48.92
C LYS A 766 -29.35 -6.56 -48.95
N ASP A 767 -29.14 -7.77 -48.47
CA ASP A 767 -27.86 -8.45 -48.55
C ASP A 767 -27.30 -8.47 -49.97
N ASN A 768 -26.12 -7.86 -50.15
CA ASN A 768 -25.41 -7.82 -51.41
C ASN A 768 -23.91 -7.70 -51.13
N PRO A 769 -23.20 -8.83 -50.91
CA PRO A 769 -21.77 -8.83 -50.57
C PRO A 769 -20.92 -8.09 -51.60
N ASN A 770 -21.27 -8.18 -52.88
CA ASN A 770 -20.52 -7.49 -53.95
C ASN A 770 -20.59 -5.96 -53.84
N LYS A 771 -21.70 -5.41 -53.31
CA LYS A 771 -21.84 -3.96 -53.08
C LYS A 771 -21.44 -3.55 -51.66
N TRP A 772 -21.71 -4.40 -50.68
CA TRP A 772 -21.47 -4.19 -49.26
C TRP A 772 -20.86 -5.45 -48.65
N PRO A 773 -19.54 -5.63 -48.71
CA PRO A 773 -18.86 -6.85 -48.27
C PRO A 773 -19.23 -7.32 -46.87
N ILE A 774 -19.43 -6.39 -45.92
CA ILE A 774 -19.90 -6.71 -44.56
C ILE A 774 -21.24 -7.48 -44.52
N THR A 775 -22.11 -7.34 -45.52
CA THR A 775 -23.38 -8.10 -45.61
C THR A 775 -23.18 -9.57 -45.98
N GLY A 776 -21.97 -9.96 -46.40
CA GLY A 776 -21.54 -11.33 -46.61
C GLY A 776 -21.07 -12.04 -45.33
N VAL A 777 -20.91 -11.31 -44.22
CA VAL A 777 -20.54 -11.88 -42.92
C VAL A 777 -21.76 -12.54 -42.28
N ARG A 778 -21.85 -13.86 -42.40
CA ARG A 778 -22.91 -14.72 -41.85
C ARG A 778 -22.31 -16.04 -41.37
N PRO A 779 -21.90 -16.09 -40.09
CA PRO A 779 -21.41 -17.32 -39.49
C PRO A 779 -22.40 -18.47 -39.68
N THR A 780 -21.95 -19.60 -40.23
CA THR A 780 -22.84 -20.71 -40.64
C THR A 780 -23.35 -21.51 -39.44
N SER A 781 -22.47 -21.78 -38.47
CA SER A 781 -22.78 -22.45 -37.20
C SER A 781 -22.50 -21.56 -35.97
N GLY A 782 -21.95 -20.36 -36.20
CA GLY A 782 -21.57 -19.40 -35.16
C GLY A 782 -22.59 -18.30 -34.91
N ARG A 783 -22.21 -17.33 -34.09
CA ARG A 783 -23.02 -16.14 -33.77
C ARG A 783 -22.39 -14.86 -34.29
N LEU A 784 -23.20 -14.00 -34.90
CA LEU A 784 -22.83 -12.64 -35.27
C LEU A 784 -23.36 -11.65 -34.21
N VAL A 785 -22.49 -10.77 -33.72
CA VAL A 785 -22.86 -9.70 -32.78
C VAL A 785 -22.33 -8.36 -33.31
N TRP A 786 -23.20 -7.36 -33.37
CA TRP A 786 -22.87 -5.99 -33.71
C TRP A 786 -22.63 -5.18 -32.45
N TYR A 787 -21.47 -4.55 -32.35
CA TYR A 787 -21.11 -3.60 -31.30
C TYR A 787 -21.09 -2.21 -31.95
N ILE A 788 -22.16 -1.44 -31.74
CA ILE A 788 -22.36 -0.13 -32.39
C ILE A 788 -22.45 0.93 -31.30
N ASP A 789 -21.62 1.98 -31.34
CA ASP A 789 -21.76 3.06 -30.34
C ASP A 789 -22.94 3.99 -30.67
N TYR A 790 -23.36 4.79 -29.69
CA TYR A 790 -24.48 5.71 -29.89
C TYR A 790 -24.22 6.74 -30.98
N ASP A 791 -23.00 7.20 -31.14
CA ASP A 791 -22.65 8.16 -32.20
C ASP A 791 -22.84 7.54 -33.59
N ALA A 792 -22.46 6.27 -33.79
CA ALA A 792 -22.69 5.55 -35.04
C ALA A 792 -24.15 5.12 -35.21
N LEU A 793 -24.87 4.77 -34.14
CA LEU A 793 -26.24 4.27 -34.23
C LEU A 793 -27.28 5.40 -34.40
N LEU A 794 -27.16 6.46 -33.60
CA LEU A 794 -28.17 7.52 -33.46
C LEU A 794 -27.79 8.83 -34.18
N GLY A 795 -26.49 9.08 -34.39
CA GLY A 795 -25.98 10.20 -35.18
C GLY A 795 -25.50 11.39 -34.40
#